data_AF-A0A6J4KSE1-F1
#
_entry.id   AF-A0A6J4KSE1-F1
#
_cell.length_a   1.000
_cell.length_b   1.000
_cell.length_c   1.000
_cell.angle_alpha   90.00
_cell.angle_beta   90.00
_cell.angle_gamma   90.00
#
_symmetry.space_group_name_H-M   'P 1'
#
loop_
_entity.id
_entity.type
_entity.pdbx_description
1 polymer ?
#
loop_
_entity_poly.entity_id
_entity_poly.type
_entity_poly.pdbx_seq_one_letter_code
_entity_poly.pdbx_strand_id
1 'polypeptide(L)'
;MSILNYSILELTPADAAVALLQRDIADADKQGAKQNIKQSAAIQRVVLTEQWLLRGRLPEAQQLLERVPEDYQHQFASLRGHLAFLQGDDAAAIAQYTTALKALKQGTGKRKVYFQSMSGLFFILALLKDGSADRLEEAAEYTSIARQAKHWLSPTYAVLENVIKVQQGDLGKKAWVSQMPIATHKAGNSLQTLVACLSLYWVDLDQAKKYLPRLLEPFYDDAAAAGYLWMAKTIGELLVKLKPRSPYGKQAAALLPDSKLRSLADLIQPQEAWELSLNALSHLRKDQPQAVAKTDTTQRLAWFITFYPTSGCVLQPREQTLNAKGEWSKGRPIALKRLKSNAEEFGYLTPQDLRLCAQIKTYAYGWGNKTDYTFTDKAIALLVGHPHVFWEDAPTTRVEVVKGEPELLVKKIKDDRLALQFSPALQENKDVLTVKESPTRLKIIDVTPEHRRIAEILGTQNRLEVPVAAKERVLAAIHAVSSIVTVHSDIGGGVITEEVPADPKPHVHLLPASGGLKVAVLARPFAQGGPYYRPGAGGETVIAEIEGKRLQTTRNLKEEKKLANAAIAACPTFLHQEKQDNEWLIDDPEACLELLLELQALGDSIAIEHPEGEKFRVSHQSGLKDFKLNIKRQNDWFATEGELRVNDQLVLDMQQLMQLLEKSPSRFIPLGDGQFLALTQEFRKRLDELRNFSERSGKGVRLHPLAAVAVEDWMEEVGDLKADKHWNAHIQRLKEIQNFEPQLPSTLQADLRDYQIEGFRWLARLAHWGVGACLADDMGLGKTLQGLAVILTRAPEGPTLIVAPTSVCMNWLSEAQRFAPTLNAMQFGAGDRQKTLDQLQPFDLVVCSYGLLQQEDVAEMLAKVQWQTIVLDEAQSIKNFATKRSQAAMNLQGGFKLLTTGTPIENHLGELWNLFRFINPGLLGSLDTFNERFATPIE
;
A
#
# COMPACT_ATOMS: atom_id res chain seq x y z
N MET A 1 59.01 10.08 20.47
CA MET A 1 59.53 9.63 19.15
C MET A 1 60.96 10.12 19.06
N SER A 2 61.94 9.28 18.70
CA SER A 2 63.35 9.72 18.63
C SER A 2 63.58 10.67 17.45
N ILE A 3 64.63 11.49 17.49
CA ILE A 3 65.02 12.37 16.36
C ILE A 3 65.26 11.57 15.07
N LEU A 4 65.76 10.34 15.20
CA LEU A 4 65.98 9.39 14.11
C LEU A 4 64.68 8.82 13.54
N ASN A 5 63.66 8.62 14.36
CA ASN A 5 62.34 8.24 13.88
C ASN A 5 61.68 9.42 13.15
N TYR A 6 61.76 10.63 13.68
CA TYR A 6 61.23 11.82 12.99
C TYR A 6 61.92 12.06 11.65
N SER A 7 63.24 11.83 11.61
CA SER A 7 64.06 11.97 10.39
C SER A 7 63.61 11.07 9.25
N ILE A 8 63.21 9.82 9.51
CA ILE A 8 62.64 8.99 8.45
C ILE A 8 61.25 9.45 8.03
N LEU A 9 60.37 9.89 8.95
CA LEU A 9 59.00 10.29 8.60
C LEU A 9 58.94 11.57 7.77
N GLU A 10 59.86 12.50 8.00
CA GLU A 10 59.93 13.80 7.33
C GLU A 10 61.06 13.89 6.28
N LEU A 11 61.84 12.81 6.12
CA LEU A 11 63.02 12.76 5.25
C LEU A 11 64.01 13.91 5.52
N THR A 12 64.36 14.14 6.79
CA THR A 12 65.40 15.11 7.15
C THR A 12 66.75 14.42 7.30
N PRO A 13 67.88 15.02 6.86
CA PRO A 13 69.20 14.41 7.03
C PRO A 13 69.54 14.15 8.50
N ALA A 14 69.96 12.92 8.83
CA ALA A 14 70.32 12.53 10.19
C ALA A 14 71.73 11.94 10.35
N ASP A 15 72.62 12.17 9.38
CA ASP A 15 73.98 11.59 9.40
C ASP A 15 74.78 12.00 10.64
N ALA A 16 74.63 13.24 11.11
CA ALA A 16 75.27 13.71 12.34
C ALA A 16 74.78 12.94 13.59
N ALA A 17 73.49 12.65 13.68
CA ALA A 17 72.90 11.89 14.78
C ALA A 17 73.31 10.40 14.73
N VAL A 18 73.41 9.83 13.53
CA VAL A 18 73.91 8.45 13.34
C VAL A 18 75.40 8.36 13.67
N ALA A 19 76.21 9.33 13.24
CA ALA A 19 77.65 9.38 13.56
C ALA A 19 77.90 9.53 15.07
N LEU A 20 77.09 10.34 15.76
CA LEU A 20 77.12 10.44 17.22
C LEU A 20 76.79 9.08 17.87
N LEU A 21 75.73 8.41 17.41
CA LEU A 21 75.33 7.10 17.92
C LEU A 21 76.42 6.02 17.72
N GLN A 22 77.10 6.04 16.57
CA GLN A 22 78.25 5.16 16.31
C GLN A 22 79.41 5.44 17.27
N ARG A 23 79.72 6.72 17.52
CA ARG A 23 80.78 7.12 18.44
C ARG A 23 80.47 6.68 19.87
N ASP A 24 79.25 6.91 20.33
CA ASP A 24 78.80 6.53 21.68
C ASP A 24 78.91 5.01 21.90
N ILE A 25 78.52 4.21 20.90
CA ILE A 25 78.66 2.74 20.96
C ILE A 25 80.13 2.32 20.96
N ALA A 26 80.97 2.95 20.14
CA ALA A 26 82.41 2.65 20.08
C ALA A 26 83.16 3.03 21.37
N ASP A 27 82.79 4.14 22.00
CA ASP A 27 83.37 4.58 23.27
C ASP A 27 82.91 3.66 24.42
N ALA A 28 81.66 3.19 24.41
CA ALA A 28 81.16 2.21 25.36
C ALA A 28 81.89 0.85 25.25
N ASP A 29 82.22 0.42 24.02
CA ASP A 29 82.94 -0.84 23.77
C ASP A 29 84.40 -0.79 24.25
N LYS A 30 85.07 0.36 24.15
CA LYS A 30 86.46 0.54 24.62
C LYS A 30 86.59 0.60 26.14
N GLN A 31 85.56 1.03 26.87
CA GLN A 31 85.64 1.33 28.30
C GLN A 31 85.35 0.14 29.23
N GLY A 32 85.05 -1.07 28.72
CA GLY A 32 84.85 -2.28 29.55
C GLY A 32 83.78 -2.10 30.65
N ALA A 33 82.71 -1.36 30.35
CA ALA A 33 81.96 -0.59 31.34
C ALA A 33 80.96 -1.36 32.24
N LYS A 34 80.57 -0.71 33.36
CA LYS A 34 79.55 -1.13 34.37
C LYS A 34 78.19 -1.47 33.74
N GLN A 35 77.38 -2.29 34.43
CA GLN A 35 76.11 -2.87 33.93
C GLN A 35 75.11 -1.85 33.35
N ASN A 36 74.98 -0.66 33.95
CA ASN A 36 74.08 0.39 33.43
C ASN A 36 74.53 0.98 32.07
N ILE A 37 75.85 1.03 31.81
CA ILE A 37 76.41 1.51 30.54
C ILE A 37 76.22 0.45 29.44
N LYS A 38 76.33 -0.85 29.79
CA LYS A 38 76.02 -1.96 28.88
C LYS A 38 74.56 -1.95 28.40
N GLN A 39 73.62 -1.65 29.30
CA GLN A 39 72.19 -1.54 28.95
C GLN A 39 71.91 -0.35 28.00
N SER A 40 72.52 0.81 28.26
CA SER A 40 72.40 1.98 27.37
C SER A 40 72.97 1.69 25.97
N ALA A 41 74.16 1.08 25.91
CA ALA A 41 74.79 0.70 24.66
C ALA A 41 73.97 -0.34 23.88
N ALA A 42 73.30 -1.28 24.55
CA ALA A 42 72.40 -2.25 23.91
C ALA A 42 71.19 -1.57 23.23
N ILE A 43 70.55 -0.60 23.89
CA ILE A 43 69.43 0.17 23.31
C ILE A 43 69.92 1.03 22.13
N GLN A 44 71.08 1.67 22.25
CA GLN A 44 71.70 2.43 21.16
C GLN A 44 72.03 1.54 19.95
N ARG A 45 72.50 0.30 20.18
CA ARG A 45 72.73 -0.69 19.12
C ARG A 45 71.43 -1.13 18.43
N VAL A 46 70.32 -1.28 19.15
CA VAL A 46 69.00 -1.54 18.55
C VAL A 46 68.62 -0.42 17.59
N VAL A 47 68.74 0.84 18.04
CA VAL A 47 68.42 2.02 17.23
C VAL A 47 69.35 2.15 16.02
N LEU A 48 70.66 1.93 16.19
CA LEU A 48 71.63 1.99 15.10
C LEU A 48 71.38 0.88 14.07
N THR A 49 71.06 -0.33 14.52
CA THR A 49 70.72 -1.45 13.64
C THR A 49 69.47 -1.15 12.83
N GLU A 50 68.42 -0.62 13.47
CA GLU A 50 67.20 -0.19 12.76
C GLU A 50 67.52 0.88 11.71
N GLN A 51 68.38 1.85 12.02
CA GLN A 51 68.83 2.86 11.04
C GLN A 51 69.63 2.26 9.88
N TRP A 52 70.49 1.27 10.11
CA TRP A 52 71.20 0.59 9.02
C TRP A 52 70.28 -0.18 8.10
N LEU A 53 69.28 -0.87 8.66
CA LEU A 53 68.26 -1.55 7.86
C LEU A 53 67.47 -0.54 6.99
N LEU A 54 67.03 0.58 7.58
CA LEU A 54 66.27 1.63 6.88
C LEU A 54 67.10 2.40 5.84
N ARG A 55 68.43 2.41 5.97
CA ARG A 55 69.36 3.03 5.01
C ARG A 55 69.92 2.03 4.00
N GLY A 56 69.49 0.77 4.04
CA GLY A 56 69.92 -0.28 3.11
C GLY A 56 71.34 -0.82 3.36
N ARG A 57 71.93 -0.54 4.52
CA ARG A 57 73.27 -0.98 4.93
C ARG A 57 73.20 -2.33 5.67
N LEU A 58 72.82 -3.37 4.93
CA LEU A 58 72.59 -4.70 5.50
C LEU A 58 73.84 -5.33 6.14
N PRO A 59 75.06 -5.26 5.53
CA PRO A 59 76.27 -5.82 6.14
C PRO A 59 76.59 -5.18 7.50
N GLU A 60 76.45 -3.86 7.60
CA GLU A 60 76.67 -3.13 8.86
C GLU A 60 75.61 -3.48 9.91
N ALA A 61 74.34 -3.67 9.51
CA ALA A 61 73.29 -4.16 10.39
C ALA A 61 73.58 -5.59 10.89
N GLN A 62 74.03 -6.48 10.00
CA GLN A 62 74.36 -7.86 10.32
C GLN A 62 75.53 -7.95 11.31
N GLN A 63 76.61 -7.20 11.08
CA GLN A 63 77.76 -7.15 12.00
C GLN A 63 77.37 -6.68 13.40
N LEU A 64 76.42 -5.74 13.52
CA LEU A 64 75.90 -5.31 14.83
C LEU A 64 75.06 -6.41 15.50
N LEU A 65 74.25 -7.14 14.72
CA LEU A 65 73.39 -8.23 15.20
C LEU A 65 74.16 -9.47 15.67
N GLU A 66 75.34 -9.70 15.12
CA GLU A 66 76.26 -10.78 15.53
C GLU A 66 76.99 -10.46 16.85
N ARG A 67 77.13 -9.18 17.20
CA ARG A 67 77.81 -8.71 18.42
C ARG A 67 76.85 -8.46 19.60
N VAL A 68 75.68 -9.10 19.60
CA VAL A 68 74.64 -8.93 20.62
C VAL A 68 74.91 -9.82 21.83
N PRO A 69 75.02 -9.27 23.06
CA PRO A 69 75.15 -10.08 24.27
C PRO A 69 73.93 -10.99 24.50
N GLU A 70 74.13 -12.18 25.10
CA GLU A 70 73.09 -13.19 25.33
C GLU A 70 71.83 -12.62 26.00
N ASP A 71 72.00 -11.76 27.00
CA ASP A 71 70.91 -11.14 27.76
C ASP A 71 69.94 -10.31 26.91
N TYR A 72 70.36 -9.84 25.74
CA TYR A 72 69.58 -8.95 24.86
C TYR A 72 69.11 -9.61 23.56
N GLN A 73 69.41 -10.88 23.32
CA GLN A 73 69.10 -11.57 22.06
C GLN A 73 67.62 -11.48 21.66
N HIS A 74 66.70 -11.49 22.63
CA HIS A 74 65.26 -11.38 22.40
C HIS A 74 64.82 -10.02 21.83
N GLN A 75 65.49 -8.92 22.20
CA GLN A 75 65.18 -7.57 21.68
C GLN A 75 65.63 -7.43 20.22
N PHE A 76 66.73 -8.08 19.88
CA PHE A 76 67.28 -8.11 18.52
C PHE A 76 66.62 -9.16 17.62
N ALA A 77 65.84 -10.11 18.15
CA ALA A 77 65.11 -11.09 17.33
C ALA A 77 64.16 -10.43 16.32
N SER A 78 63.48 -9.34 16.69
CA SER A 78 62.63 -8.57 15.76
C SER A 78 63.44 -7.88 14.64
N LEU A 79 64.68 -7.46 14.93
CA LEU A 79 65.60 -6.86 13.96
C LEU A 79 66.28 -7.91 13.08
N ARG A 80 66.57 -9.11 13.62
CA ARG A 80 67.01 -10.27 12.82
C ARG A 80 65.92 -10.71 11.86
N GLY A 81 64.66 -10.70 12.31
CA GLY A 81 63.51 -10.91 11.44
C GLY A 81 63.43 -9.89 10.30
N HIS A 82 63.66 -8.61 10.62
CA HIS A 82 63.69 -7.53 9.63
C HIS A 82 64.85 -7.70 8.63
N LEU A 83 66.06 -8.00 9.11
CA LEU A 83 67.21 -8.28 8.24
C LEU A 83 66.95 -9.48 7.31
N ALA A 84 66.49 -10.61 7.87
CA ALA A 84 66.17 -11.83 7.11
C ALA A 84 65.11 -11.56 6.04
N PHE A 85 64.06 -10.80 6.40
CA PHE A 85 63.06 -10.35 5.44
C PHE A 85 63.71 -9.56 4.31
N LEU A 86 64.50 -8.51 4.60
CA LEU A 86 65.15 -7.70 3.56
C LEU A 86 66.14 -8.47 2.67
N GLN A 87 66.73 -9.56 3.17
CA GLN A 87 67.59 -10.47 2.42
C GLN A 87 66.82 -11.50 1.57
N GLY A 88 65.49 -11.61 1.76
CA GLY A 88 64.62 -12.53 1.03
C GLY A 88 64.40 -13.88 1.70
N ASP A 89 64.80 -14.06 2.96
CA ASP A 89 64.55 -15.28 3.74
C ASP A 89 63.28 -15.13 4.61
N ASP A 90 62.12 -15.38 4.00
CA ASP A 90 60.81 -15.20 4.63
C ASP A 90 60.56 -16.18 5.79
N ALA A 91 61.04 -17.43 5.66
CA ALA A 91 60.87 -18.45 6.69
C ALA A 91 61.66 -18.12 7.96
N ALA A 92 62.94 -17.73 7.80
CA ALA A 92 63.74 -17.27 8.93
C ALA A 92 63.18 -15.98 9.53
N ALA A 93 62.67 -15.06 8.71
CA ALA A 93 62.04 -13.83 9.18
C ALA A 93 60.84 -14.10 10.10
N ILE A 94 59.87 -14.90 9.64
CA ILE A 94 58.66 -15.24 10.40
C ILE A 94 59.02 -15.96 11.71
N ALA A 95 59.98 -16.88 11.68
CA ALA A 95 60.43 -17.59 12.89
C ALA A 95 61.04 -16.65 13.95
N GLN A 96 61.88 -15.70 13.51
CA GLN A 96 62.48 -14.69 14.39
C GLN A 96 61.43 -13.73 14.95
N TYR A 97 60.47 -13.27 14.13
CA TYR A 97 59.36 -12.44 14.59
C TYR A 97 58.44 -13.16 15.58
N THR A 98 58.13 -14.42 15.34
CA THR A 98 57.30 -15.25 16.24
C THR A 98 57.98 -15.40 17.59
N THR A 99 59.29 -15.66 17.59
CA THR A 99 60.11 -15.73 18.81
C THR A 99 60.10 -14.40 19.55
N ALA A 100 60.30 -13.28 18.85
CA ALA A 100 60.27 -11.94 19.44
C ALA A 100 58.89 -11.59 20.03
N LEU A 101 57.80 -11.96 19.36
CA LEU A 101 56.44 -11.70 19.82
C LEU A 101 56.09 -12.55 21.05
N LYS A 102 56.56 -13.80 21.11
CA LYS A 102 56.43 -14.67 22.30
C LYS A 102 57.15 -14.06 23.50
N ALA A 103 58.38 -13.59 23.32
CA ALA A 103 59.14 -12.90 24.37
C ALA A 103 58.44 -11.60 24.81
N LEU A 104 57.86 -10.84 23.87
CA LEU A 104 57.10 -9.62 24.18
C LEU A 104 55.84 -9.92 25.01
N LYS A 105 55.09 -10.98 24.66
CA LYS A 105 53.91 -11.44 25.42
C LYS A 105 54.30 -11.87 26.84
N GLN A 106 55.41 -12.59 26.98
CA GLN A 106 55.93 -13.02 28.29
C GLN A 106 56.40 -11.83 29.15
N GLY A 107 57.16 -10.90 28.57
CA GLY A 107 57.69 -9.74 29.30
C GLY A 107 56.62 -8.72 29.70
N THR A 108 55.51 -8.63 28.95
CA THR A 108 54.41 -7.68 29.25
C THR A 108 53.25 -8.29 30.04
N GLY A 109 53.18 -9.63 30.14
CA GLY A 109 52.07 -10.36 30.76
C GLY A 109 50.72 -10.24 30.02
N LYS A 110 50.68 -9.63 28.83
CA LYS A 110 49.46 -9.36 28.07
C LYS A 110 49.33 -10.32 26.89
N ARG A 111 48.11 -10.85 26.68
CA ARG A 111 47.81 -11.74 25.54
C ARG A 111 47.68 -10.99 24.21
N LYS A 112 47.13 -9.76 24.24
CA LYS A 112 46.94 -8.89 23.06
C LYS A 112 47.97 -7.76 23.05
N VAL A 113 49.19 -8.07 22.61
CA VAL A 113 50.29 -7.10 22.41
C VAL A 113 50.94 -7.31 21.05
N TYR A 114 51.47 -6.22 20.50
CA TYR A 114 52.18 -6.21 19.23
C TYR A 114 53.36 -5.24 19.27
N PHE A 115 54.29 -5.37 18.32
CA PHE A 115 55.49 -4.53 18.25
C PHE A 115 55.17 -3.05 18.09
N GLN A 116 55.93 -2.20 18.79
CA GLN A 116 55.85 -0.73 18.71
C GLN A 116 57.03 -0.10 17.93
N SER A 117 57.81 -0.92 17.22
CA SER A 117 58.92 -0.48 16.35
C SER A 117 58.58 -0.72 14.87
N MET A 118 59.46 -0.28 13.96
CA MET A 118 59.29 -0.53 12.52
C MET A 118 59.29 -2.02 12.20
N SER A 119 59.98 -2.83 13.00
CA SER A 119 60.03 -4.28 12.85
C SER A 119 58.63 -4.92 12.79
N GLY A 120 57.61 -4.32 13.43
CA GLY A 120 56.22 -4.79 13.34
C GLY A 120 55.61 -4.65 11.94
N LEU A 121 55.92 -3.56 11.23
CA LEU A 121 55.47 -3.38 9.85
C LEU A 121 56.01 -4.48 8.94
N PHE A 122 57.31 -4.77 9.04
CA PHE A 122 57.97 -5.78 8.23
C PHE A 122 57.53 -7.21 8.58
N PHE A 123 57.08 -7.46 9.81
CA PHE A 123 56.45 -8.73 10.13
C PHE A 123 55.13 -8.93 9.38
N ILE A 124 54.27 -7.90 9.33
CA ILE A 124 53.04 -7.95 8.52
C ILE A 124 53.36 -8.15 7.04
N LEU A 125 54.39 -7.49 6.51
CA LEU A 125 54.81 -7.66 5.11
C LEU A 125 55.36 -9.06 4.83
N ALA A 126 56.05 -9.69 5.80
CA ALA A 126 56.50 -11.07 5.70
C ALA A 126 55.32 -12.06 5.64
N LEU A 127 54.30 -11.86 6.48
CA LEU A 127 53.08 -12.68 6.48
C LEU A 127 52.27 -12.49 5.19
N LEU A 128 52.15 -11.25 4.71
CA LEU A 128 51.50 -10.92 3.43
C LEU A 128 52.22 -11.56 2.23
N LYS A 129 53.56 -11.65 2.28
CA LYS A 129 54.34 -12.25 1.21
C LYS A 129 54.12 -13.76 1.09
N ASP A 130 54.05 -14.44 2.23
CA ASP A 130 53.80 -15.88 2.29
C ASP A 130 52.45 -16.22 1.64
N GLY A 131 51.42 -15.42 1.96
CA GLY A 131 50.13 -15.44 1.25
C GLY A 131 49.29 -16.69 1.48
N SER A 132 49.73 -17.66 2.29
CA SER A 132 48.88 -18.78 2.71
C SER A 132 47.73 -18.31 3.59
N ALA A 133 46.61 -19.05 3.57
CA ALA A 133 45.40 -18.69 4.32
C ALA A 133 45.67 -18.45 5.81
N ASP A 134 46.43 -19.34 6.45
CA ASP A 134 46.80 -19.25 7.87
C ASP A 134 47.63 -17.99 8.17
N ARG A 135 48.55 -17.62 7.27
CA ARG A 135 49.40 -16.42 7.43
C ARG A 135 48.64 -15.12 7.16
N LEU A 136 47.69 -15.14 6.24
CA LEU A 136 46.79 -14.01 6.00
C LEU A 136 45.85 -13.77 7.19
N GLU A 137 45.34 -14.84 7.82
CA GLU A 137 44.56 -14.73 9.06
C GLU A 137 45.41 -14.18 10.22
N GLU A 138 46.63 -14.68 10.39
CA GLU A 138 47.59 -14.17 11.37
C GLU A 138 47.94 -12.68 11.12
N ALA A 139 48.12 -12.29 9.85
CA ALA A 139 48.35 -10.89 9.47
C ALA A 139 47.13 -10.01 9.81
N ALA A 140 45.91 -10.49 9.57
CA ALA A 140 44.68 -9.77 9.88
C ALA A 140 44.51 -9.56 11.41
N GLU A 141 44.81 -10.58 12.21
CA GLU A 141 44.78 -10.48 13.67
C GLU A 141 45.78 -9.43 14.17
N TYR A 142 47.04 -9.53 13.74
CA TYR A 142 48.09 -8.64 14.20
C TYR A 142 47.93 -7.19 13.72
N THR A 143 47.49 -6.97 12.48
CA THR A 143 47.17 -5.62 11.99
C THR A 143 46.03 -4.98 12.78
N SER A 144 45.00 -5.76 13.14
CA SER A 144 43.91 -5.29 14.01
C SER A 144 44.40 -4.90 15.40
N ILE A 145 45.24 -5.73 16.04
CA ILE A 145 45.85 -5.42 17.36
C ILE A 145 46.73 -4.16 17.25
N ALA A 146 47.57 -4.07 16.22
CA ALA A 146 48.49 -2.96 16.02
C ALA A 146 47.76 -1.63 15.74
N ARG A 147 46.65 -1.67 14.97
CA ARG A 147 45.78 -0.50 14.73
C ARG A 147 45.16 0.01 16.02
N GLN A 148 44.67 -0.90 16.88
CA GLN A 148 44.03 -0.57 18.16
C GLN A 148 45.00 -0.01 19.21
N ALA A 149 46.30 -0.26 19.06
CA ALA A 149 47.33 0.17 20.01
C ALA A 149 47.60 1.70 20.03
N LYS A 150 46.87 2.52 19.24
CA LYS A 150 47.07 3.99 19.10
C LYS A 150 48.54 4.38 18.84
N HIS A 151 49.23 3.56 18.06
CA HIS A 151 50.62 3.73 17.68
C HIS A 151 50.77 4.69 16.48
N TRP A 152 51.94 5.30 16.29
CA TRP A 152 52.20 6.23 15.18
C TRP A 152 52.17 5.57 13.78
N LEU A 153 52.20 4.24 13.72
CA LEU A 153 51.95 3.44 12.51
C LEU A 153 50.49 2.99 12.34
N SER A 154 49.58 3.36 13.25
CA SER A 154 48.18 2.92 13.19
C SER A 154 47.51 3.21 11.84
N PRO A 155 47.74 4.37 11.18
CA PRO A 155 47.23 4.62 9.83
C PRO A 155 47.81 3.65 8.79
N THR A 156 49.10 3.33 8.88
CA THR A 156 49.78 2.37 8.00
C THR A 156 49.19 0.96 8.14
N TYR A 157 48.92 0.51 9.37
CA TYR A 157 48.27 -0.77 9.63
C TYR A 157 46.83 -0.81 9.13
N ALA A 158 46.10 0.31 9.16
CA ALA A 158 44.75 0.37 8.60
C ALA A 158 44.74 0.17 7.07
N VAL A 159 45.73 0.72 6.36
CA VAL A 159 45.87 0.48 4.91
C VAL A 159 46.20 -0.98 4.64
N LEU A 160 47.16 -1.56 5.36
CA LEU A 160 47.54 -2.97 5.19
C LEU A 160 46.41 -3.94 5.58
N GLU A 161 45.60 -3.63 6.60
CA GLU A 161 44.42 -4.44 6.96
C GLU A 161 43.44 -4.55 5.79
N ASN A 162 43.24 -3.47 5.02
CA ASN A 162 42.40 -3.51 3.83
C ASN A 162 43.07 -4.30 2.69
N VAL A 163 44.39 -4.22 2.51
CA VAL A 163 45.10 -5.06 1.52
C VAL A 163 45.03 -6.54 1.88
N ILE A 164 45.20 -6.91 3.16
CA ILE A 164 45.05 -8.30 3.63
C ILE A 164 43.65 -8.81 3.32
N LYS A 165 42.62 -8.00 3.59
CA LYS A 165 41.23 -8.34 3.25
C LYS A 165 41.02 -8.53 1.75
N VAL A 166 41.64 -7.70 0.91
CA VAL A 166 41.65 -7.91 -0.56
C VAL A 166 42.29 -9.25 -0.91
N GLN A 167 43.43 -9.60 -0.31
CA GLN A 167 44.10 -10.89 -0.53
C GLN A 167 43.28 -12.09 -0.01
N GLN A 168 42.42 -11.87 0.99
CA GLN A 168 41.44 -12.86 1.49
C GLN A 168 40.15 -12.92 0.64
N GLY A 169 40.04 -12.13 -0.43
CA GLY A 169 38.90 -12.15 -1.36
C GLY A 169 37.83 -11.08 -1.14
N ASP A 170 38.03 -10.11 -0.24
CA ASP A 170 37.10 -8.99 -0.01
C ASP A 170 37.27 -7.90 -1.08
N LEU A 171 36.49 -8.01 -2.17
CA LEU A 171 36.49 -7.06 -3.28
C LEU A 171 35.96 -5.66 -2.88
N GLY A 172 35.20 -5.53 -1.79
CA GLY A 172 34.76 -4.23 -1.28
C GLY A 172 35.93 -3.40 -0.75
N LYS A 173 36.96 -4.06 -0.20
CA LYS A 173 38.19 -3.38 0.22
C LYS A 173 39.08 -2.98 -0.96
N LYS A 174 38.95 -3.64 -2.11
CA LYS A 174 39.68 -3.25 -3.33
C LYS A 174 39.24 -1.86 -3.80
N ALA A 175 37.94 -1.59 -3.85
CA ALA A 175 37.42 -0.26 -4.19
C ALA A 175 37.93 0.82 -3.21
N TRP A 176 37.92 0.51 -1.91
CA TRP A 176 38.44 1.42 -0.88
C TRP A 176 39.93 1.75 -1.09
N VAL A 177 40.79 0.75 -1.31
CA VAL A 177 42.23 0.96 -1.56
C VAL A 177 42.46 1.72 -2.86
N SER A 178 41.64 1.47 -3.89
CA SER A 178 41.76 2.12 -5.20
C SER A 178 41.39 3.61 -5.18
N GLN A 179 40.53 4.01 -4.24
CA GLN A 179 40.02 5.39 -4.10
C GLN A 179 40.60 6.13 -2.90
N MET A 180 41.46 5.50 -2.09
CA MET A 180 41.97 6.12 -0.88
C MET A 180 42.80 7.38 -1.23
N PRO A 181 42.60 8.50 -0.51
CA PRO A 181 43.44 9.67 -0.71
C PRO A 181 44.86 9.36 -0.19
N ILE A 182 45.86 9.47 -1.09
CA ILE A 182 47.28 9.30 -0.74
C ILE A 182 47.90 10.69 -0.62
N ALA A 183 48.25 11.09 0.61
CA ALA A 183 48.95 12.34 0.87
C ALA A 183 50.39 12.30 0.34
N THR A 184 50.92 13.46 -0.08
CA THR A 184 52.35 13.61 -0.41
C THR A 184 53.20 13.33 0.83
N HIS A 185 54.45 12.90 0.64
CA HIS A 185 55.38 12.65 1.75
C HIS A 185 55.75 13.90 2.56
N LYS A 186 55.42 15.11 2.07
CA LYS A 186 55.58 16.38 2.79
C LYS A 186 54.34 16.80 3.58
N ALA A 187 53.16 16.34 3.18
CA ALA A 187 51.90 16.65 3.86
C ALA A 187 51.49 15.57 4.85
N GLY A 188 51.99 14.35 4.66
CA GLY A 188 51.85 13.22 5.57
C GLY A 188 53.20 12.60 5.90
N ASN A 189 53.16 11.45 6.55
CA ASN A 189 54.34 10.66 6.93
C ASN A 189 54.88 9.90 5.72
N SER A 190 56.17 10.05 5.39
CA SER A 190 56.84 9.39 4.25
C SER A 190 56.60 7.88 4.18
N LEU A 191 56.64 7.18 5.32
CA LEU A 191 56.45 5.74 5.39
C LEU A 191 54.99 5.34 5.16
N GLN A 192 54.06 6.14 5.67
CA GLN A 192 52.63 5.96 5.41
C GLN A 192 52.34 6.16 3.92
N THR A 193 52.90 7.20 3.31
CA THR A 193 52.79 7.47 1.88
C THR A 193 53.37 6.32 1.06
N LEU A 194 54.56 5.82 1.41
CA LEU A 194 55.19 4.69 0.70
C LEU A 194 54.32 3.44 0.73
N VAL A 195 53.83 3.05 1.92
CA VAL A 195 52.98 1.86 2.07
C VAL A 195 51.66 2.05 1.32
N ALA A 196 51.04 3.23 1.38
CA ALA A 196 49.82 3.51 0.62
C ALA A 196 50.05 3.41 -0.90
N CYS A 197 51.18 3.93 -1.42
CA CYS A 197 51.55 3.79 -2.82
C CYS A 197 51.74 2.33 -3.23
N LEU A 198 52.45 1.53 -2.40
CA LEU A 198 52.65 0.10 -2.63
C LEU A 198 51.31 -0.66 -2.59
N SER A 199 50.45 -0.35 -1.61
CA SER A 199 49.12 -0.95 -1.47
C SER A 199 48.22 -0.66 -2.67
N LEU A 200 48.24 0.56 -3.20
CA LEU A 200 47.51 0.89 -4.43
C LEU A 200 48.07 0.09 -5.62
N TYR A 201 49.40 0.03 -5.77
CA TYR A 201 50.03 -0.75 -6.84
C TYR A 201 49.71 -2.25 -6.79
N TRP A 202 49.71 -2.85 -5.59
CA TRP A 202 49.39 -4.28 -5.41
C TRP A 202 47.91 -4.61 -5.71
N VAL A 203 47.00 -3.64 -5.56
CA VAL A 203 45.55 -3.86 -5.64
C VAL A 203 44.94 -3.39 -6.97
N ASP A 204 45.43 -2.28 -7.52
CA ASP A 204 44.93 -1.65 -8.75
C ASP A 204 46.07 -0.97 -9.52
N LEU A 205 46.66 -1.73 -10.45
CA LEU A 205 47.76 -1.29 -11.29
C LEU A 205 47.40 -0.09 -12.18
N ASP A 206 46.17 -0.01 -12.66
CA ASP A 206 45.75 1.03 -13.61
C ASP A 206 45.58 2.38 -12.92
N GLN A 207 44.96 2.39 -11.74
CA GLN A 207 44.92 3.60 -10.91
C GLN A 207 46.31 4.00 -10.42
N ALA A 208 47.15 3.02 -10.08
CA ALA A 208 48.54 3.27 -9.68
C ALA A 208 49.33 3.97 -10.79
N LYS A 209 49.24 3.51 -12.04
CA LYS A 209 49.91 4.15 -13.21
C LYS A 209 49.46 5.58 -13.44
N LYS A 210 48.18 5.88 -13.19
CA LYS A 210 47.60 7.21 -13.40
C LYS A 210 48.06 8.22 -12.36
N TYR A 211 48.07 7.85 -11.08
CA TYR A 211 48.21 8.80 -9.97
C TYR A 211 49.60 8.82 -9.32
N LEU A 212 50.25 7.67 -9.18
CA LEU A 212 51.46 7.57 -8.36
C LEU A 212 52.72 8.21 -8.95
N PRO A 213 52.98 8.25 -10.28
CA PRO A 213 54.23 8.83 -10.79
C PRO A 213 54.48 10.27 -10.33
N ARG A 214 53.45 11.13 -10.30
CA ARG A 214 53.57 12.53 -9.86
C ARG A 214 53.89 12.66 -8.37
N LEU A 215 53.47 11.69 -7.56
CA LEU A 215 53.73 11.66 -6.12
C LEU A 215 55.11 11.07 -5.80
N LEU A 216 55.54 10.06 -6.56
CA LEU A 216 56.76 9.28 -6.30
C LEU A 216 58.04 9.97 -6.79
N GLU A 217 58.00 10.75 -7.88
CA GLU A 217 59.19 11.45 -8.42
C GLU A 217 59.84 12.41 -7.38
N PRO A 218 59.14 13.39 -6.79
CA PRO A 218 59.75 14.26 -5.76
C PRO A 218 60.04 13.51 -4.44
N PHE A 219 59.32 12.42 -4.16
CA PHE A 219 59.56 11.60 -2.97
C PHE A 219 60.88 10.82 -3.09
N TYR A 220 61.21 10.32 -4.28
CA TYR A 220 62.49 9.68 -4.56
C TYR A 220 63.67 10.61 -4.26
N ASP A 221 63.63 11.84 -4.80
CA ASP A 221 64.73 12.80 -4.69
C ASP A 221 64.99 13.19 -3.23
N ASP A 222 63.93 13.46 -2.46
CA ASP A 222 64.03 13.80 -1.04
C ASP A 222 64.54 12.61 -0.19
N ALA A 223 64.09 11.38 -0.48
CA ALA A 223 64.55 10.18 0.23
C ALA A 223 66.03 9.87 -0.03
N ALA A 224 66.48 10.05 -1.28
CA ALA A 224 67.88 9.88 -1.65
C ALA A 224 68.77 10.96 -0.99
N ALA A 225 68.33 12.22 -0.99
CA ALA A 225 69.05 13.33 -0.36
C ALA A 225 69.16 13.18 1.17
N ALA A 226 68.14 12.62 1.82
CA ALA A 226 68.14 12.35 3.26
C ALA A 226 68.95 11.12 3.68
N GLY A 227 69.47 10.33 2.73
CA GLY A 227 70.27 9.13 2.98
C GLY A 227 69.46 7.87 3.28
N TYR A 228 68.14 7.87 3.06
CA TYR A 228 67.27 6.70 3.20
C TYR A 228 67.23 5.87 1.90
N LEU A 229 68.38 5.34 1.54
CA LEU A 229 68.64 4.73 0.23
C LEU A 229 67.76 3.52 -0.08
N TRP A 230 67.35 2.75 0.94
CA TRP A 230 66.41 1.64 0.77
C TRP A 230 65.02 2.12 0.32
N MET A 231 64.55 3.23 0.91
CA MET A 231 63.27 3.84 0.54
C MET A 231 63.34 4.43 -0.87
N ALA A 232 64.42 5.15 -1.19
CA ALA A 232 64.66 5.67 -2.54
C ALA A 232 64.71 4.53 -3.58
N LYS A 233 65.43 3.44 -3.29
CA LYS A 233 65.48 2.25 -4.16
C LYS A 233 64.09 1.65 -4.38
N THR A 234 63.31 1.47 -3.32
CA THR A 234 61.92 0.95 -3.41
C THR A 234 61.03 1.85 -4.27
N ILE A 235 61.12 3.17 -4.10
CA ILE A 235 60.36 4.15 -4.90
C ILE A 235 60.78 4.10 -6.36
N GLY A 236 62.09 4.01 -6.63
CA GLY A 236 62.63 3.93 -7.99
C GLY A 236 62.21 2.67 -8.73
N GLU A 237 62.22 1.52 -8.05
CA GLU A 237 61.70 0.25 -8.59
C GLU A 237 60.21 0.34 -8.94
N LEU A 238 59.42 0.95 -8.06
CA LEU A 238 58.00 1.20 -8.30
C LEU A 238 57.78 2.16 -9.48
N LEU A 239 58.57 3.24 -9.58
CA LEU A 239 58.53 4.19 -10.70
C LEU A 239 58.83 3.53 -12.05
N VAL A 240 59.76 2.57 -12.11
CA VAL A 240 60.03 1.81 -13.35
C VAL A 240 58.84 0.96 -13.76
N LYS A 241 58.21 0.29 -12.81
CA LYS A 241 57.03 -0.57 -13.06
C LYS A 241 55.82 0.24 -13.54
N LEU A 242 55.67 1.47 -13.03
CA LEU A 242 54.58 2.37 -13.40
C LEU A 242 54.88 3.18 -14.68
N LYS A 243 56.13 3.58 -14.89
CA LYS A 243 56.60 4.42 -15.99
C LYS A 243 57.92 3.84 -16.54
N PRO A 244 57.86 2.86 -17.45
CA PRO A 244 59.05 2.13 -17.93
C PRO A 244 60.17 2.98 -18.54
N ARG A 245 59.86 4.19 -19.03
CA ARG A 245 60.83 5.15 -19.58
C ARG A 245 61.35 6.17 -18.56
N SER A 246 61.09 5.96 -17.27
CA SER A 246 61.51 6.85 -16.19
C SER A 246 63.04 6.85 -16.01
N PRO A 247 63.70 8.03 -15.86
CA PRO A 247 65.13 8.10 -15.57
C PRO A 247 65.49 7.55 -14.18
N TYR A 248 64.52 7.55 -13.27
CA TYR A 248 64.67 7.13 -11.87
C TYR A 248 65.01 5.64 -11.71
N GLY A 249 64.69 4.79 -12.70
CA GLY A 249 65.05 3.37 -12.67
C GLY A 249 66.53 3.08 -12.72
N LYS A 250 67.23 3.74 -13.65
CA LYS A 250 68.68 3.61 -13.78
C LYS A 250 69.39 4.23 -12.58
N GLN A 251 68.85 5.35 -12.07
CA GLN A 251 69.37 6.01 -10.86
C GLN A 251 69.20 5.11 -9.63
N ALA A 252 68.04 4.48 -9.45
CA ALA A 252 67.77 3.57 -8.33
C ALA A 252 68.60 2.27 -8.40
N ALA A 253 68.85 1.74 -9.60
CA ALA A 253 69.75 0.58 -9.77
C ALA A 253 71.22 0.92 -9.47
N ALA A 254 71.62 2.18 -9.65
CA ALA A 254 72.94 2.68 -9.24
C ALA A 254 73.01 2.96 -7.72
N LEU A 255 71.87 3.09 -7.03
CA LEU A 255 71.82 3.14 -5.57
C LEU A 255 71.97 1.71 -5.00
N LEU A 256 72.99 1.51 -4.15
CA LEU A 256 73.29 0.24 -3.49
C LEU A 256 73.51 -0.94 -4.49
N PRO A 257 74.51 -0.84 -5.40
CA PRO A 257 74.72 -1.79 -6.49
C PRO A 257 75.02 -3.22 -6.03
N ASP A 258 75.66 -3.38 -4.87
CA ASP A 258 76.01 -4.68 -4.28
C ASP A 258 74.96 -5.23 -3.30
N SER A 259 73.82 -4.54 -3.14
CA SER A 259 72.79 -4.93 -2.17
C SER A 259 71.83 -5.98 -2.74
N LYS A 260 71.84 -7.18 -2.15
CA LYS A 260 70.80 -8.22 -2.34
C LYS A 260 69.50 -7.85 -1.60
N LEU A 261 69.04 -6.60 -1.74
CA LEU A 261 67.79 -6.14 -1.13
C LEU A 261 66.60 -6.69 -1.92
N ARG A 262 65.62 -7.26 -1.21
CA ARG A 262 64.34 -7.63 -1.82
C ARG A 262 63.63 -6.39 -2.38
N SER A 263 62.92 -6.54 -3.49
CA SER A 263 61.98 -5.52 -3.94
C SER A 263 60.68 -5.59 -3.14
N LEU A 264 60.26 -4.47 -2.54
CA LEU A 264 58.94 -4.43 -1.91
C LEU A 264 57.80 -4.33 -2.93
N ALA A 265 58.04 -3.75 -4.10
CA ALA A 265 57.03 -3.68 -5.15
C ALA A 265 56.60 -5.08 -5.61
N ASP A 266 57.52 -6.06 -5.58
CA ASP A 266 57.28 -7.45 -5.98
C ASP A 266 56.78 -8.38 -4.86
N LEU A 267 56.42 -7.84 -3.69
CA LEU A 267 55.88 -8.66 -2.58
C LEU A 267 54.61 -9.39 -3.00
N ILE A 268 53.68 -8.63 -3.57
CA ILE A 268 52.40 -9.11 -4.07
C ILE A 268 52.39 -8.81 -5.56
N GLN A 269 52.27 -9.83 -6.40
CA GLN A 269 52.07 -9.64 -7.84
C GLN A 269 50.69 -9.00 -8.04
N PRO A 270 50.56 -7.92 -8.82
CA PRO A 270 49.26 -7.38 -9.19
C PRO A 270 48.47 -8.46 -9.94
N GLN A 271 47.47 -9.05 -9.30
CA GLN A 271 46.59 -10.04 -9.92
C GLN A 271 45.42 -9.34 -10.58
N GLU A 272 45.07 -9.78 -11.79
CA GLU A 272 43.85 -9.32 -12.42
C GLU A 272 42.63 -9.78 -11.60
N ALA A 273 41.58 -8.94 -11.55
CA ALA A 273 40.43 -9.14 -10.67
C ALA A 273 39.70 -10.49 -10.84
N TRP A 274 39.95 -11.20 -11.94
CA TRP A 274 39.40 -12.51 -12.24
C TRP A 274 40.18 -13.69 -11.61
N GLU A 275 41.50 -13.60 -11.44
CA GLU A 275 42.32 -14.69 -10.84
C GLU A 275 42.08 -14.81 -9.33
N LEU A 276 41.95 -13.67 -8.63
CA LEU A 276 41.55 -13.61 -7.21
C LEU A 276 40.16 -14.20 -6.96
N SER A 277 39.26 -14.13 -7.96
CA SER A 277 37.91 -14.68 -7.88
C SER A 277 37.88 -16.20 -8.08
N LEU A 278 38.86 -16.77 -8.79
CA LEU A 278 38.91 -18.19 -9.13
C LEU A 278 39.46 -19.06 -7.98
N ASN A 279 40.37 -18.51 -7.17
CA ASN A 279 40.93 -19.19 -5.99
C ASN A 279 39.99 -19.19 -4.78
N ALA A 280 39.04 -18.24 -4.70
CA ALA A 280 38.01 -18.23 -3.66
C ALA A 280 36.86 -19.23 -3.94
N LEU A 281 36.69 -19.63 -5.21
CA LEU A 281 35.65 -20.58 -5.66
C LEU A 281 35.96 -22.05 -5.27
N SER A 282 37.19 -22.39 -4.88
CA SER A 282 37.60 -23.78 -4.62
C SER A 282 37.25 -24.32 -3.23
N HIS A 283 36.65 -23.53 -2.33
CA HIS A 283 36.43 -23.93 -0.92
C HIS A 283 35.00 -23.83 -0.38
N LEU A 284 33.97 -23.69 -1.22
CA LEU A 284 32.58 -23.59 -0.74
C LEU A 284 31.77 -24.87 -0.96
N ARG A 285 31.82 -25.77 0.02
CA ARG A 285 30.78 -26.78 0.29
C ARG A 285 30.52 -26.92 1.78
N LYS A 286 29.27 -26.68 2.21
CA LYS A 286 28.51 -27.53 3.14
C LYS A 286 27.05 -27.07 3.28
N ASP A 287 26.21 -28.09 3.43
CA ASP A 287 24.75 -28.15 3.29
C ASP A 287 23.94 -27.35 4.33
N GLN A 288 22.70 -27.00 3.96
CA GLN A 288 21.63 -26.61 4.89
C GLN A 288 20.56 -27.72 5.01
N PRO A 289 20.00 -27.98 6.20
CA PRO A 289 18.92 -28.95 6.38
C PRO A 289 17.53 -28.35 6.15
N GLN A 290 16.64 -29.21 5.61
CA GLN A 290 15.19 -29.04 5.53
C GLN A 290 14.55 -29.00 6.93
N ALA A 291 13.42 -28.28 7.05
CA ALA A 291 12.58 -28.29 8.24
C ALA A 291 11.15 -28.75 7.89
N VAL A 292 10.62 -29.68 8.68
CA VAL A 292 9.19 -29.98 8.81
C VAL A 292 8.87 -30.22 10.31
N ALA A 293 7.80 -29.59 10.81
CA ALA A 293 6.70 -30.19 11.60
C ALA A 293 6.13 -29.27 12.70
N LYS A 294 4.81 -29.42 12.89
CA LYS A 294 3.86 -28.70 13.75
C LYS A 294 4.05 -28.94 15.25
N THR A 295 3.67 -27.93 16.05
CA THR A 295 3.27 -28.07 17.45
C THR A 295 1.90 -27.41 17.65
N ASP A 296 0.90 -28.18 18.07
CA ASP A 296 -0.39 -27.65 18.50
C ASP A 296 -0.22 -26.95 19.86
N THR A 297 -0.14 -25.63 19.80
CA THR A 297 -0.18 -24.74 20.96
C THR A 297 -1.37 -23.80 20.77
N THR A 298 -2.10 -23.50 21.85
CA THR A 298 -3.26 -22.58 21.83
C THR A 298 -2.85 -21.10 21.70
N GLN A 299 -1.55 -20.84 21.59
CA GLN A 299 -0.92 -19.54 21.45
C GLN A 299 0.15 -19.61 20.36
N ARG A 300 0.26 -18.58 19.51
CA ARG A 300 1.30 -18.49 18.48
C ARG A 300 1.80 -17.07 18.30
N LEU A 301 3.01 -16.93 17.77
CA LEU A 301 3.50 -15.66 17.26
C LEU A 301 3.07 -15.50 15.79
N ALA A 302 2.48 -14.36 15.46
CA ALA A 302 2.15 -13.96 14.10
C ALA A 302 2.92 -12.69 13.72
N TRP A 303 3.51 -12.69 12.53
CA TRP A 303 4.32 -11.58 12.01
C TRP A 303 3.49 -10.72 11.07
N PHE A 304 3.22 -9.49 11.48
CA PHE A 304 2.52 -8.51 10.67
C PHE A 304 3.53 -7.67 9.91
N ILE A 305 3.31 -7.49 8.60
CA ILE A 305 4.21 -6.72 7.74
C ILE A 305 3.50 -5.51 7.14
N THR A 306 4.23 -4.40 7.08
CA THR A 306 3.85 -3.18 6.36
C THR A 306 4.84 -3.02 5.20
N PHE A 307 4.38 -3.01 3.95
CA PHE A 307 5.26 -2.88 2.78
C PHE A 307 5.36 -1.43 2.32
N TYR A 308 6.59 -0.93 2.20
CA TYR A 308 6.90 0.35 1.60
C TYR A 308 7.78 0.14 0.36
N PRO A 309 7.35 0.58 -0.84
CA PRO A 309 8.07 0.33 -2.09
C PRO A 309 9.54 0.80 -2.09
N THR A 310 9.86 1.87 -1.38
CA THR A 310 11.20 2.48 -1.34
C THR A 310 12.00 2.06 -0.11
N SER A 311 11.36 1.94 1.05
CA SER A 311 12.00 1.68 2.35
C SER A 311 12.02 0.20 2.77
N GLY A 312 11.34 -0.71 2.05
CA GLY A 312 11.28 -2.14 2.38
C GLY A 312 10.09 -2.49 3.29
N CYS A 313 10.17 -3.60 4.04
CA CYS A 313 9.08 -4.00 4.94
C CYS A 313 9.39 -3.64 6.39
N VAL A 314 8.36 -3.22 7.13
CA VAL A 314 8.40 -3.10 8.59
C VAL A 314 7.73 -4.32 9.19
N LEU A 315 8.34 -4.88 10.24
CA LEU A 315 7.91 -6.12 10.90
C LEU A 315 7.33 -5.80 12.29
N GLN A 316 6.12 -6.29 12.57
CA GLN A 316 5.46 -6.18 13.86
C GLN A 316 5.02 -7.56 14.39
N PRO A 317 5.60 -8.06 15.49
CA PRO A 317 5.15 -9.31 16.10
C PRO A 317 3.90 -9.09 16.96
N ARG A 318 2.90 -9.96 16.80
CA ARG A 318 1.71 -10.03 17.66
C ARG A 318 1.47 -11.46 18.15
N GLU A 319 1.11 -11.60 19.42
CA GLU A 319 0.72 -12.86 20.04
C GLU A 319 -0.75 -13.14 19.75
N GLN A 320 -1.07 -14.26 19.08
CA GLN A 320 -2.45 -14.70 18.85
C GLN A 320 -2.80 -15.89 19.74
N THR A 321 -4.04 -15.92 20.20
CA THR A 321 -4.64 -16.97 21.03
C THR A 321 -5.84 -17.59 20.32
N LEU A 322 -6.01 -18.91 20.43
CA LEU A 322 -7.15 -19.63 19.87
C LEU A 322 -8.37 -19.50 20.79
N ASN A 323 -9.52 -19.07 20.26
CA ASN A 323 -10.77 -18.97 21.03
C ASN A 323 -11.52 -20.33 21.08
N ALA A 324 -12.58 -20.41 21.89
CA ALA A 324 -13.38 -21.63 22.06
C ALA A 324 -14.12 -22.11 20.78
N LYS A 325 -14.19 -21.27 19.72
CA LYS A 325 -14.76 -21.60 18.41
C LYS A 325 -13.71 -22.06 17.39
N GLY A 326 -12.43 -22.10 17.77
CA GLY A 326 -11.33 -22.49 16.89
C GLY A 326 -10.76 -21.35 16.03
N GLU A 327 -11.13 -20.10 16.27
CA GLU A 327 -10.65 -18.93 15.54
C GLU A 327 -9.52 -18.22 16.29
N TRP A 328 -8.55 -17.66 15.56
CA TRP A 328 -7.44 -16.91 16.14
C TRP A 328 -7.85 -15.46 16.47
N SER A 329 -7.44 -14.97 17.64
CA SER A 329 -7.66 -13.56 18.02
C SER A 329 -6.90 -12.58 17.11
N LYS A 330 -7.31 -11.30 17.07
CA LYS A 330 -6.64 -10.22 16.29
C LYS A 330 -5.16 -10.00 16.65
N GLY A 331 -4.71 -10.59 17.76
CA GLY A 331 -3.33 -10.59 18.21
C GLY A 331 -2.97 -9.36 19.04
N ARG A 332 -2.25 -9.57 20.16
CA ARG A 332 -1.74 -8.50 21.02
C ARG A 332 -0.30 -8.15 20.62
N PRO A 333 0.04 -6.87 20.37
CA PRO A 333 1.41 -6.47 20.07
C PRO A 333 2.39 -6.85 21.19
N ILE A 334 3.56 -7.39 20.82
CA ILE A 334 4.65 -7.70 21.76
C ILE A 334 5.77 -6.67 21.58
N ALA A 335 6.22 -6.07 22.68
CA ALA A 335 7.35 -5.14 22.65
C ALA A 335 8.65 -5.85 22.24
N LEU A 336 9.35 -5.31 21.23
CA LEU A 336 10.60 -5.90 20.70
C LEU A 336 11.70 -6.07 21.76
N LYS A 337 11.73 -5.20 22.77
CA LYS A 337 12.62 -5.35 23.94
C LYS A 337 12.43 -6.69 24.64
N ARG A 338 11.18 -7.13 24.81
CA ARG A 338 10.84 -8.38 25.50
C ARG A 338 11.24 -9.60 24.65
N LEU A 339 11.02 -9.53 23.33
CA LEU A 339 11.47 -10.57 22.41
C LEU A 339 13.00 -10.64 22.29
N LYS A 340 13.71 -9.52 22.43
CA LYS A 340 15.19 -9.53 22.41
C LYS A 340 15.81 -10.07 23.70
N SER A 341 15.26 -9.72 24.86
CA SER A 341 15.84 -10.07 26.16
C SER A 341 15.37 -11.42 26.68
N ASN A 342 14.14 -11.82 26.37
CA ASN A 342 13.44 -12.92 27.03
C ASN A 342 12.72 -13.85 26.03
N ALA A 343 13.25 -14.04 24.81
CA ALA A 343 12.60 -14.89 23.79
C ALA A 343 12.30 -16.31 24.30
N GLU A 344 13.21 -16.86 25.11
CA GLU A 344 13.14 -18.22 25.65
C GLU A 344 12.00 -18.42 26.67
N GLU A 345 11.42 -17.33 27.21
CA GLU A 345 10.26 -17.40 28.12
C GLU A 345 8.94 -17.72 27.38
N PHE A 346 8.92 -17.62 26.05
CA PHE A 346 7.75 -17.87 25.22
C PHE A 346 7.79 -19.30 24.66
N GLY A 347 7.16 -20.24 25.38
CA GLY A 347 7.18 -21.68 25.06
C GLY A 347 6.51 -22.10 23.73
N TYR A 348 5.91 -21.17 23.00
CA TYR A 348 5.26 -21.40 21.69
C TYR A 348 6.10 -20.92 20.49
N LEU A 349 7.28 -20.29 20.72
CA LEU A 349 8.11 -19.81 19.62
C LEU A 349 8.80 -20.94 18.88
N THR A 350 8.75 -20.90 17.56
CA THR A 350 9.46 -21.86 16.71
C THR A 350 10.97 -21.53 16.63
N PRO A 351 11.81 -22.48 16.20
CA PRO A 351 13.21 -22.19 15.89
C PRO A 351 13.40 -21.10 14.81
N GLN A 352 12.40 -20.88 13.95
CA GLN A 352 12.42 -19.78 12.98
C GLN A 352 12.11 -18.43 13.66
N ASP A 353 11.15 -18.38 14.59
CA ASP A 353 10.83 -17.19 15.39
C ASP A 353 12.00 -16.74 16.24
N LEU A 354 12.72 -17.67 16.88
CA LEU A 354 13.90 -17.34 17.69
C LEU A 354 15.03 -16.73 16.84
N ARG A 355 15.24 -17.23 15.62
CA ARG A 355 16.19 -16.65 14.66
C ARG A 355 15.79 -15.25 14.22
N LEU A 356 14.49 -14.99 14.04
CA LEU A 356 13.94 -13.66 13.75
C LEU A 356 14.17 -12.68 14.91
N CYS A 357 13.86 -13.10 16.15
CA CYS A 357 14.09 -12.29 17.36
C CYS A 357 15.58 -11.92 17.56
N ALA A 358 16.50 -12.81 17.18
CA ALA A 358 17.93 -12.53 17.22
C ALA A 358 18.39 -11.40 16.28
N GLN A 359 17.58 -11.05 15.27
CA GLN A 359 17.86 -9.93 14.34
C GLN A 359 17.42 -8.55 14.87
N ILE A 360 16.91 -8.46 16.11
CA ILE A 360 16.52 -7.18 16.73
C ILE A 360 17.77 -6.40 17.15
N LYS A 361 18.04 -5.27 16.50
CA LYS A 361 19.11 -4.32 16.86
C LYS A 361 18.61 -3.24 17.81
N THR A 362 19.55 -2.69 18.58
CA THR A 362 19.32 -1.58 19.52
C THR A 362 20.14 -0.39 19.08
N TYR A 363 19.54 0.79 19.01
CA TYR A 363 20.26 2.04 18.77
C TYR A 363 19.89 3.07 19.84
N ALA A 364 20.89 3.79 20.32
CA ALA A 364 20.71 4.85 21.30
C ALA A 364 20.74 6.21 20.58
N TYR A 365 19.74 7.05 20.83
CA TYR A 365 19.68 8.40 20.26
C TYR A 365 19.13 9.43 21.27
N GLY A 366 19.59 10.68 21.12
CA GLY A 366 19.15 11.82 21.94
C GLY A 366 19.86 11.98 23.29
N TRP A 367 19.72 13.17 23.88
CA TRP A 367 20.37 13.63 25.12
C TRP A 367 19.78 12.98 26.41
N GLY A 368 19.37 11.71 26.34
CA GLY A 368 18.65 11.04 27.43
C GLY A 368 18.67 9.50 27.41
N ASN A 369 19.67 8.85 26.80
CA ASN A 369 19.86 7.38 26.83
C ASN A 369 18.61 6.54 26.47
N LYS A 370 17.72 7.06 25.61
CA LYS A 370 16.60 6.26 25.10
C LYS A 370 17.15 5.23 24.10
N THR A 371 16.86 3.96 24.36
CA THR A 371 17.26 2.83 23.52
C THR A 371 16.04 2.36 22.74
N ASP A 372 16.08 2.48 21.42
CA ASP A 372 15.06 1.94 20.52
C ASP A 372 15.47 0.57 19.99
N TYR A 373 14.47 -0.21 19.58
CA TYR A 373 14.61 -1.58 19.10
C TYR A 373 14.01 -1.66 17.70
N THR A 374 14.76 -2.20 16.72
CA THR A 374 14.27 -2.38 15.34
C THR A 374 14.83 -3.65 14.73
N PHE A 375 14.13 -4.20 13.72
CA PHE A 375 14.64 -5.32 12.93
C PHE A 375 15.63 -4.84 11.88
N THR A 376 16.58 -5.71 11.51
CA THR A 376 17.42 -5.49 10.33
C THR A 376 16.70 -5.92 9.06
N ASP A 377 17.13 -5.42 7.91
CA ASP A 377 16.64 -5.87 6.59
C ASP A 377 16.78 -7.39 6.39
N LYS A 378 17.77 -8.01 7.05
CA LYS A 378 17.99 -9.48 7.04
C LYS A 378 16.93 -10.27 7.80
N ALA A 379 16.16 -9.63 8.69
CA ALA A 379 15.05 -10.29 9.37
C ALA A 379 13.96 -10.70 8.38
N ILE A 380 13.71 -9.91 7.33
CA ILE A 380 12.66 -10.21 6.35
C ILE A 380 13.02 -11.47 5.54
N ALA A 381 14.30 -11.69 5.22
CA ALA A 381 14.75 -12.91 4.55
C ALA A 381 14.52 -14.19 5.38
N LEU A 382 14.50 -14.07 6.71
CA LEU A 382 14.18 -15.20 7.60
C LEU A 382 12.68 -15.52 7.64
N LEU A 383 11.80 -14.69 7.08
CA LEU A 383 10.37 -15.00 6.93
C LEU A 383 10.07 -15.96 5.77
N VAL A 384 11.04 -16.25 4.90
CA VAL A 384 10.83 -17.18 3.78
C VAL A 384 10.31 -18.52 4.30
N GLY A 385 9.18 -18.98 3.74
CA GLY A 385 8.51 -20.21 4.15
C GLY A 385 7.78 -20.16 5.50
N HIS A 386 7.75 -19.01 6.19
CA HIS A 386 7.12 -18.89 7.49
C HIS A 386 5.58 -19.05 7.40
N PRO A 387 4.94 -19.87 8.25
CA PRO A 387 3.51 -20.18 8.13
C PRO A 387 2.57 -19.08 8.62
N HIS A 388 3.07 -18.10 9.39
CA HIS A 388 2.26 -17.09 10.09
C HIS A 388 2.74 -15.67 9.80
N VAL A 389 2.63 -15.26 8.53
CA VAL A 389 2.91 -13.90 8.07
C VAL A 389 1.62 -13.30 7.52
N PHE A 390 1.30 -12.07 7.92
CA PHE A 390 0.05 -11.37 7.58
C PHE A 390 0.34 -9.91 7.26
N TRP A 391 -0.52 -9.26 6.48
CA TRP A 391 -0.43 -7.80 6.33
C TRP A 391 -1.02 -7.08 7.54
N GLU A 392 -0.48 -5.92 7.88
CA GLU A 392 -1.05 -5.08 8.95
C GLU A 392 -2.47 -4.57 8.62
N ASP A 393 -2.74 -4.25 7.35
CA ASP A 393 -4.04 -3.79 6.82
C ASP A 393 -5.02 -4.92 6.48
N ALA A 394 -4.53 -6.17 6.35
CA ALA A 394 -5.33 -7.36 6.11
C ALA A 394 -4.92 -8.51 7.06
N PRO A 395 -5.27 -8.42 8.36
CA PRO A 395 -4.69 -9.25 9.43
C PRO A 395 -5.13 -10.72 9.42
N THR A 396 -6.14 -11.07 8.63
CA THR A 396 -6.67 -12.43 8.48
C THR A 396 -6.13 -13.15 7.23
N THR A 397 -5.55 -12.41 6.28
CA THR A 397 -5.06 -12.96 5.03
C THR A 397 -3.58 -13.31 5.15
N ARG A 398 -3.25 -14.60 5.02
CA ARG A 398 -1.87 -15.07 5.06
C ARG A 398 -1.09 -14.56 3.84
N VAL A 399 0.14 -14.12 4.09
CA VAL A 399 1.12 -13.76 3.08
C VAL A 399 2.11 -14.90 2.92
N GLU A 400 2.19 -15.46 1.72
CA GLU A 400 3.25 -16.39 1.36
C GLU A 400 4.54 -15.59 1.10
N VAL A 401 5.60 -15.90 1.85
CA VAL A 401 6.92 -15.30 1.65
C VAL A 401 7.83 -16.33 0.99
N VAL A 402 8.25 -16.04 -0.24
CA VAL A 402 9.04 -16.96 -1.07
C VAL A 402 10.44 -16.40 -1.32
N LYS A 403 11.41 -17.30 -1.47
CA LYS A 403 12.75 -16.92 -1.93
C LYS A 403 12.70 -16.65 -3.44
N GLY A 404 13.33 -15.57 -3.86
CA GLY A 404 13.52 -15.22 -5.26
C GLY A 404 14.99 -15.01 -5.60
N GLU A 405 15.25 -14.98 -6.90
CA GLU A 405 16.53 -14.59 -7.48
C GLU A 405 16.32 -13.29 -8.28
N PRO A 406 17.35 -12.43 -8.43
CA PRO A 406 17.23 -11.27 -9.29
C PRO A 406 17.19 -11.71 -10.75
N GLU A 407 16.30 -11.08 -11.52
CA GLU A 407 16.09 -11.41 -12.92
C GLU A 407 16.86 -10.43 -13.81
N LEU A 408 17.59 -10.96 -14.79
CA LEU A 408 18.25 -10.14 -15.82
C LEU A 408 17.38 -10.11 -17.07
N LEU A 409 16.78 -8.96 -17.37
CA LEU A 409 15.95 -8.76 -18.55
C LEU A 409 16.82 -8.31 -19.74
N VAL A 410 16.64 -8.94 -20.89
CA VAL A 410 17.30 -8.59 -22.15
C VAL A 410 16.23 -8.27 -23.18
N LYS A 411 16.08 -6.97 -23.48
CA LYS A 411 15.00 -6.46 -24.32
C LYS A 411 15.49 -5.80 -25.60
N LYS A 412 14.78 -5.98 -26.72
CA LYS A 412 15.03 -5.17 -27.92
C LYS A 412 14.43 -3.76 -27.74
N ILE A 413 15.25 -2.73 -27.90
CA ILE A 413 14.86 -1.31 -27.81
C ILE A 413 14.92 -0.65 -29.20
N LYS A 414 14.45 0.61 -29.33
CA LYS A 414 14.47 1.37 -30.59
C LYS A 414 15.92 1.50 -31.14
N ASP A 415 16.04 1.71 -32.44
CA ASP A 415 17.31 1.87 -33.18
C ASP A 415 18.20 0.60 -33.26
N ASP A 416 17.58 -0.60 -33.32
CA ASP A 416 18.28 -1.89 -33.40
C ASP A 416 19.35 -2.08 -32.31
N ARG A 417 18.98 -1.77 -31.06
CA ARG A 417 19.78 -2.04 -29.87
C ARG A 417 19.05 -3.00 -28.92
N LEU A 418 19.81 -3.67 -28.05
CA LEU A 418 19.36 -4.51 -26.96
C LEU A 418 19.70 -3.81 -25.64
N ALA A 419 18.77 -3.81 -24.69
CA ALA A 419 18.98 -3.32 -23.33
C ALA A 419 19.02 -4.51 -22.35
N LEU A 420 20.10 -4.63 -21.59
CA LEU A 420 20.24 -5.59 -20.49
C LEU A 420 20.02 -4.85 -19.17
N GLN A 421 19.11 -5.30 -18.33
CA GLN A 421 18.85 -4.65 -17.03
C GLN A 421 18.31 -5.61 -15.96
N PHE A 422 18.60 -5.34 -14.69
CA PHE A 422 18.01 -6.09 -13.58
C PHE A 422 16.54 -5.71 -13.34
N SER A 423 15.74 -6.70 -12.92
CA SER A 423 14.36 -6.55 -12.47
C SER A 423 14.13 -7.41 -11.20
N PRO A 424 13.81 -6.81 -10.03
CA PRO A 424 13.86 -5.37 -9.74
C PRO A 424 15.30 -4.82 -9.81
N ALA A 425 15.45 -3.50 -9.98
CA ALA A 425 16.76 -2.86 -9.99
C ALA A 425 17.49 -3.06 -8.65
N LEU A 426 18.78 -3.42 -8.71
CA LEU A 426 19.60 -3.59 -7.51
C LEU A 426 19.93 -2.21 -6.90
N GLN A 427 19.70 -2.07 -5.59
CA GLN A 427 19.98 -0.84 -4.85
C GLN A 427 21.33 -0.97 -4.13
N GLU A 428 22.21 0.03 -4.27
CA GLU A 428 23.61 -0.03 -3.78
C GLU A 428 23.73 -0.35 -2.28
N ASN A 429 22.77 0.07 -1.46
CA ASN A 429 22.80 -0.06 0.00
C ASN A 429 21.89 -1.16 0.57
N LYS A 430 21.30 -2.02 -0.26
CA LYS A 430 20.42 -3.12 0.22
C LYS A 430 21.02 -4.49 -0.05
N ASP A 431 21.11 -5.30 0.99
CA ASP A 431 21.50 -6.72 0.92
C ASP A 431 20.30 -7.63 0.59
N VAL A 432 19.08 -7.13 0.82
CA VAL A 432 17.82 -7.87 0.61
C VAL A 432 16.84 -6.95 -0.12
N LEU A 433 16.26 -7.43 -1.22
CA LEU A 433 15.19 -6.75 -1.94
C LEU A 433 13.87 -7.46 -1.70
N THR A 434 12.82 -6.67 -1.49
CA THR A 434 11.46 -7.16 -1.31
C THR A 434 10.61 -6.77 -2.51
N VAL A 435 9.98 -7.75 -3.14
CA VAL A 435 9.08 -7.56 -4.28
C VAL A 435 7.71 -8.11 -3.92
N LYS A 436 6.70 -7.25 -3.90
CA LYS A 436 5.31 -7.66 -3.75
C LYS A 436 4.81 -8.18 -5.11
N GLU A 437 4.67 -9.49 -5.25
CA GLU A 437 4.21 -10.12 -6.52
C GLU A 437 2.68 -10.10 -6.63
N SER A 438 2.00 -10.34 -5.52
CA SER A 438 0.54 -10.26 -5.41
C SER A 438 0.14 -9.74 -4.03
N PRO A 439 -1.15 -9.42 -3.82
CA PRO A 439 -1.66 -9.10 -2.50
C PRO A 439 -1.48 -10.22 -1.46
N THR A 440 -1.18 -11.46 -1.84
CA THR A 440 -0.96 -12.60 -0.92
C THR A 440 0.46 -13.16 -0.98
N ARG A 441 1.36 -12.58 -1.78
CA ARG A 441 2.69 -13.14 -2.02
C ARG A 441 3.79 -12.09 -2.06
N LEU A 442 4.82 -12.31 -1.26
CA LEU A 442 6.01 -11.47 -1.17
C LEU A 442 7.25 -12.29 -1.57
N LYS A 443 7.94 -11.85 -2.62
CA LYS A 443 9.22 -12.43 -3.06
C LYS A 443 10.38 -11.68 -2.39
N ILE A 444 11.26 -12.43 -1.73
CA ILE A 444 12.47 -11.90 -1.09
C ILE A 444 13.69 -12.34 -1.88
N ILE A 445 14.46 -11.37 -2.37
CA ILE A 445 15.66 -11.60 -3.17
C ILE A 445 16.88 -11.23 -2.34
N ASP A 446 17.73 -12.21 -2.07
CA ASP A 446 19.04 -11.99 -1.47
C ASP A 446 20.01 -11.44 -2.54
N VAL A 447 20.55 -10.25 -2.32
CA VAL A 447 21.51 -9.63 -3.25
C VAL A 447 22.91 -10.10 -2.89
N THR A 448 23.40 -11.09 -3.63
CA THR A 448 24.75 -11.62 -3.44
C THR A 448 25.81 -10.70 -4.07
N PRO A 449 27.09 -10.85 -3.70
CA PRO A 449 28.18 -10.12 -4.36
C PRO A 449 28.25 -10.35 -5.87
N GLU A 450 27.87 -11.53 -6.36
CA GLU A 450 27.79 -11.84 -7.80
C GLU A 450 26.72 -11.01 -8.49
N HIS A 451 25.54 -10.83 -7.85
CA HIS A 451 24.49 -9.95 -8.36
C HIS A 451 24.98 -8.50 -8.50
N ARG A 452 25.70 -7.99 -7.49
CA ARG A 452 26.27 -6.63 -7.52
C ARG A 452 27.33 -6.46 -8.62
N ARG A 453 28.16 -7.48 -8.84
CA ARG A 453 29.16 -7.46 -9.91
C ARG A 453 28.53 -7.41 -11.31
N ILE A 454 27.45 -8.15 -11.52
CA ILE A 454 26.68 -8.06 -12.77
C ILE A 454 26.08 -6.66 -12.92
N ALA A 455 25.56 -6.06 -11.84
CA ALA A 455 25.00 -4.71 -11.85
C ALA A 455 26.04 -3.63 -12.20
N GLU A 456 27.25 -3.74 -11.65
CA GLU A 456 28.37 -2.85 -11.98
C GLU A 456 28.75 -2.93 -13.47
N ILE A 457 28.75 -4.14 -14.06
CA ILE A 457 28.99 -4.35 -15.50
C ILE A 457 27.89 -3.68 -16.34
N LEU A 458 26.65 -3.69 -15.84
CA LEU A 458 25.53 -3.02 -16.49
C LEU A 458 25.57 -1.49 -16.34
N GLY A 459 26.44 -0.92 -15.49
CA GLY A 459 26.63 0.51 -15.31
C GLY A 459 25.70 1.17 -14.28
N THR A 460 25.81 2.50 -14.13
CA THR A 460 25.24 3.32 -13.03
C THR A 460 23.70 3.33 -12.91
N GLN A 461 22.99 2.66 -13.82
CA GLN A 461 21.53 2.50 -13.77
C GLN A 461 21.09 1.03 -13.78
N ASN A 462 22.01 0.08 -13.53
CA ASN A 462 21.81 -1.34 -13.76
C ASN A 462 21.29 -1.63 -15.18
N ARG A 463 21.72 -0.86 -16.18
CA ARG A 463 21.21 -0.94 -17.56
C ARG A 463 22.31 -0.69 -18.60
N LEU A 464 22.53 -1.68 -19.47
CA LEU A 464 23.49 -1.64 -20.57
C LEU A 464 22.79 -1.73 -21.93
N GLU A 465 23.17 -0.84 -22.87
CA GLU A 465 22.61 -0.83 -24.22
C GLU A 465 23.63 -1.20 -25.30
N VAL A 466 23.40 -2.28 -26.03
CA VAL A 466 24.32 -2.84 -27.04
C VAL A 466 23.65 -2.94 -28.42
N PRO A 467 24.36 -2.73 -29.54
CA PRO A 467 23.78 -2.93 -30.88
C PRO A 467 23.38 -4.39 -31.12
N VAL A 468 22.31 -4.64 -31.87
CA VAL A 468 21.82 -5.99 -32.23
C VAL A 468 22.89 -6.80 -32.99
N ALA A 469 23.81 -6.13 -33.71
CA ALA A 469 24.96 -6.78 -34.36
C ALA A 469 25.87 -7.56 -33.38
N ALA A 470 25.83 -7.26 -32.08
CA ALA A 470 26.57 -7.96 -31.03
C ALA A 470 25.78 -9.11 -30.38
N LYS A 471 24.61 -9.50 -30.92
CA LYS A 471 23.69 -10.51 -30.37
C LYS A 471 24.38 -11.80 -29.92
N GLU A 472 25.25 -12.40 -30.76
CA GLU A 472 25.97 -13.64 -30.41
C GLU A 472 26.89 -13.49 -29.20
N ARG A 473 27.55 -12.33 -29.05
CA ARG A 473 28.38 -12.03 -27.88
C ARG A 473 27.55 -11.81 -26.61
N VAL A 474 26.36 -11.23 -26.76
CA VAL A 474 25.41 -11.04 -25.67
C VAL A 474 24.86 -12.39 -25.19
N LEU A 475 24.50 -13.29 -26.10
CA LEU A 475 24.04 -14.65 -25.77
C LEU A 475 25.13 -15.46 -25.06
N ALA A 476 26.38 -15.37 -25.51
CA ALA A 476 27.51 -16.02 -24.84
C ALA A 476 27.74 -15.47 -23.42
N ALA A 477 27.59 -14.16 -23.20
CA ALA A 477 27.69 -13.55 -21.88
C ALA A 477 26.52 -13.94 -20.96
N ILE A 478 25.30 -14.03 -21.51
CA ILE A 478 24.10 -14.49 -20.80
C ILE A 478 24.25 -15.92 -20.30
N HIS A 479 24.76 -16.82 -21.15
CA HIS A 479 24.96 -18.23 -20.79
C HIS A 479 26.00 -18.41 -19.68
N ALA A 480 26.99 -17.51 -19.59
CA ALA A 480 27.98 -17.51 -18.53
C ALA A 480 27.42 -17.04 -17.16
N VAL A 481 26.32 -16.28 -17.15
CA VAL A 481 25.69 -15.76 -15.91
C VAL A 481 24.37 -16.45 -15.55
N SER A 482 23.83 -17.33 -16.41
CA SER A 482 22.55 -18.01 -16.20
C SER A 482 22.53 -19.02 -15.04
N SER A 483 23.69 -19.35 -14.47
CA SER A 483 23.82 -20.13 -13.23
C SER A 483 23.74 -19.28 -11.95
N ILE A 484 23.77 -17.95 -12.09
CA ILE A 484 23.82 -16.97 -11.00
C ILE A 484 22.52 -16.16 -10.95
N VAL A 485 21.99 -15.78 -12.12
CA VAL A 485 20.76 -14.99 -12.25
C VAL A 485 19.80 -15.66 -13.22
N THR A 486 18.50 -15.54 -12.96
CA THR A 486 17.49 -15.97 -13.92
C THR A 486 17.45 -14.98 -15.07
N VAL A 487 17.75 -15.42 -16.29
CA VAL A 487 17.78 -14.54 -17.46
C VAL A 487 16.50 -14.67 -18.28
N HIS A 488 15.85 -13.53 -18.52
CA HIS A 488 14.68 -13.40 -19.38
C HIS A 488 15.09 -12.62 -20.63
N SER A 489 15.10 -13.30 -21.79
CA SER A 489 15.71 -12.78 -23.01
C SER A 489 14.77 -12.88 -24.20
N ASP A 490 14.44 -11.74 -24.81
CA ASP A 490 13.65 -11.65 -26.03
C ASP A 490 14.37 -12.24 -27.27
N ILE A 491 15.64 -12.65 -27.12
CA ILE A 491 16.51 -13.17 -28.19
C ILE A 491 16.92 -14.64 -28.00
N GLY A 492 16.39 -15.34 -26.98
CA GLY A 492 16.72 -16.74 -26.61
C GLY A 492 17.90 -16.86 -25.61
N GLY A 493 18.23 -18.09 -25.16
CA GLY A 493 19.50 -18.39 -24.45
C GLY A 493 19.49 -19.17 -23.12
N GLY A 494 18.34 -19.66 -22.62
CA GLY A 494 18.26 -20.47 -21.38
C GLY A 494 18.44 -21.97 -21.60
N VAL A 495 18.76 -22.73 -20.54
CA VAL A 495 18.60 -24.21 -20.53
C VAL A 495 17.12 -24.50 -20.32
N ILE A 496 16.42 -24.82 -21.40
CA ILE A 496 14.95 -24.97 -21.47
C ILE A 496 14.58 -26.45 -21.33
N THR A 497 13.61 -26.75 -20.48
CA THR A 497 13.04 -28.12 -20.36
C THR A 497 11.77 -28.27 -21.20
N GLU A 498 10.89 -27.26 -21.21
CA GLU A 498 9.57 -27.31 -21.86
C GLU A 498 9.02 -25.89 -22.06
N GLU A 499 8.53 -25.57 -23.27
CA GLU A 499 7.90 -24.29 -23.61
C GLU A 499 6.37 -24.46 -23.70
N VAL A 500 5.63 -23.58 -23.04
CA VAL A 500 4.15 -23.63 -22.95
C VAL A 500 3.54 -22.31 -23.46
N PRO A 501 2.33 -22.33 -24.04
CA PRO A 501 1.67 -21.11 -24.51
C PRO A 501 1.35 -20.16 -23.35
N ALA A 502 1.51 -18.86 -23.58
CA ALA A 502 1.18 -17.84 -22.60
C ALA A 502 -0.32 -17.58 -22.55
N ASP A 503 -0.87 -17.43 -21.34
CA ASP A 503 -2.24 -16.95 -21.15
C ASP A 503 -2.24 -15.43 -20.86
N PRO A 504 -2.80 -14.58 -21.75
CA PRO A 504 -2.87 -13.14 -21.54
C PRO A 504 -4.06 -12.72 -20.67
N LYS A 505 -4.87 -13.67 -20.17
CA LYS A 505 -6.09 -13.39 -19.39
C LYS A 505 -5.78 -12.56 -18.12
N PRO A 506 -6.54 -11.49 -17.84
CA PRO A 506 -6.41 -10.76 -16.58
C PRO A 506 -6.93 -11.57 -15.39
N HIS A 507 -6.15 -11.61 -14.31
CA HIS A 507 -6.52 -12.18 -13.01
C HIS A 507 -6.83 -11.05 -12.03
N VAL A 508 -8.04 -11.04 -11.48
CA VAL A 508 -8.49 -10.04 -10.49
C VAL A 508 -8.47 -10.68 -9.11
N HIS A 509 -7.54 -10.23 -8.27
CA HIS A 509 -7.40 -10.70 -6.89
C HIS A 509 -8.26 -9.84 -5.98
N LEU A 510 -9.14 -10.46 -5.22
CA LEU A 510 -10.05 -9.80 -4.28
C LEU A 510 -9.71 -10.22 -2.85
N LEU A 511 -9.22 -9.29 -2.04
CA LEU A 511 -8.88 -9.52 -0.64
C LEU A 511 -9.76 -8.71 0.31
N PRO A 512 -10.24 -9.27 1.43
CA PRO A 512 -10.82 -8.48 2.51
C PRO A 512 -9.76 -7.57 3.15
N ALA A 513 -10.06 -6.28 3.28
CA ALA A 513 -9.21 -5.29 3.95
C ALA A 513 -10.06 -4.28 4.72
N SER A 514 -9.81 -4.11 6.02
CA SER A 514 -10.43 -3.06 6.87
C SER A 514 -11.95 -2.86 6.77
N GLY A 515 -12.75 -3.90 6.49
CA GLY A 515 -14.20 -3.82 6.33
C GLY A 515 -14.69 -3.63 4.89
N GLY A 516 -13.77 -3.54 3.93
CA GLY A 516 -14.01 -3.50 2.49
C GLY A 516 -13.13 -4.47 1.70
N LEU A 517 -12.84 -4.14 0.44
CA LEU A 517 -12.09 -4.97 -0.50
C LEU A 517 -10.82 -4.28 -1.01
N LYS A 518 -9.71 -4.99 -0.96
CA LYS A 518 -8.47 -4.67 -1.64
C LYS A 518 -8.34 -5.48 -2.91
N VAL A 519 -8.14 -4.79 -4.03
CA VAL A 519 -8.25 -5.38 -5.37
C VAL A 519 -6.99 -5.14 -6.17
N ALA A 520 -6.51 -6.17 -6.87
CA ALA A 520 -5.37 -6.06 -7.79
C ALA A 520 -5.68 -6.78 -9.11
N VAL A 521 -5.32 -6.15 -10.23
CA VAL A 521 -5.44 -6.76 -11.58
C VAL A 521 -4.03 -7.16 -12.05
N LEU A 522 -3.84 -8.47 -12.21
CA LEU A 522 -2.56 -9.12 -12.51
C LEU A 522 -2.67 -9.96 -13.80
N ALA A 523 -1.53 -10.40 -14.33
CA ALA A 523 -1.45 -11.36 -15.43
C ALA A 523 -0.72 -12.61 -14.93
N ARG A 524 -1.25 -13.80 -15.24
CA ARG A 524 -0.60 -15.08 -14.96
C ARG A 524 -0.29 -15.78 -16.28
N PRO A 525 0.97 -15.69 -16.77
CA PRO A 525 1.36 -16.24 -18.06
C PRO A 525 1.19 -17.75 -18.18
N PHE A 526 1.24 -18.47 -17.06
CA PHE A 526 1.10 -19.91 -17.01
C PHE A 526 -0.35 -20.30 -16.73
N ALA A 527 -0.88 -21.23 -17.52
CA ALA A 527 -2.27 -21.67 -17.41
C ALA A 527 -2.60 -22.23 -16.01
N GLN A 528 -1.66 -22.94 -15.38
CA GLN A 528 -1.81 -23.49 -14.04
C GLN A 528 -0.59 -23.15 -13.18
N GLY A 529 -0.82 -22.57 -12.00
CA GLY A 529 0.25 -22.16 -11.08
C GLY A 529 1.17 -21.08 -11.64
N GLY A 530 2.32 -20.87 -11.00
CA GLY A 530 3.33 -19.90 -11.42
C GLY A 530 3.14 -18.48 -10.86
N PRO A 531 4.11 -17.59 -11.12
CA PRO A 531 4.12 -16.22 -10.61
C PRO A 531 3.14 -15.30 -11.36
N TYR A 532 2.65 -14.29 -10.64
CA TYR A 532 1.85 -13.21 -11.18
C TYR A 532 2.71 -12.01 -11.55
N TYR A 533 2.33 -11.34 -12.63
CA TYR A 533 3.01 -10.14 -13.13
C TYR A 533 2.04 -8.99 -13.28
N ARG A 534 2.58 -7.77 -13.26
CA ARG A 534 1.82 -6.58 -13.64
C ARG A 534 1.57 -6.62 -15.16
N PRO A 535 0.31 -6.45 -15.64
CA PRO A 535 -0.01 -6.54 -17.06
C PRO A 535 0.84 -5.59 -17.91
N GLY A 536 1.55 -6.13 -18.90
CA GLY A 536 2.42 -5.37 -19.80
C GLY A 536 3.74 -4.86 -19.20
N ALA A 537 4.11 -5.31 -17.98
CA ALA A 537 5.40 -5.03 -17.36
C ALA A 537 6.21 -6.33 -17.13
N GLY A 538 7.53 -6.20 -16.95
CA GLY A 538 8.46 -7.34 -16.87
C GLY A 538 9.01 -7.78 -18.23
N GLY A 539 9.67 -8.94 -18.30
CA GLY A 539 10.18 -9.53 -19.54
C GLY A 539 9.06 -10.16 -20.39
N GLU A 540 9.27 -10.23 -21.71
CA GLU A 540 8.37 -10.92 -22.65
C GLU A 540 8.47 -12.44 -22.43
N THR A 541 9.69 -12.97 -22.40
CA THR A 541 9.95 -14.38 -22.08
C THR A 541 10.13 -14.56 -20.57
N VAL A 542 9.27 -15.36 -19.93
CA VAL A 542 9.35 -15.67 -18.49
C VAL A 542 9.55 -17.17 -18.27
N ILE A 543 10.23 -17.51 -17.17
CA ILE A 543 10.55 -18.89 -16.79
C ILE A 543 10.14 -19.07 -15.33
N ALA A 544 9.44 -20.17 -15.02
CA ALA A 544 9.05 -20.50 -13.67
C ALA A 544 9.18 -22.00 -13.42
N GLU A 545 9.47 -22.38 -12.18
CA GLU A 545 9.39 -23.76 -11.73
C GLU A 545 7.98 -24.04 -11.20
N ILE A 546 7.24 -24.93 -11.87
CA ILE A 546 5.87 -25.29 -11.56
C ILE A 546 5.82 -26.81 -11.43
N GLU A 547 5.40 -27.30 -10.26
CA GLU A 547 5.36 -28.74 -9.94
C GLU A 547 6.70 -29.47 -10.17
N GLY A 548 7.83 -28.80 -9.88
CA GLY A 548 9.18 -29.35 -10.04
C GLY A 548 9.69 -29.41 -11.49
N LYS A 549 8.95 -28.83 -12.45
CA LYS A 549 9.37 -28.67 -13.85
C LYS A 549 9.68 -27.20 -14.14
N ARG A 550 10.81 -26.94 -14.81
CA ARG A 550 11.13 -25.60 -15.34
C ARG A 550 10.43 -25.38 -16.67
N LEU A 551 9.39 -24.55 -16.65
CA LEU A 551 8.58 -24.17 -17.81
C LEU A 551 8.95 -22.76 -18.29
N GLN A 552 8.93 -22.55 -19.60
CA GLN A 552 9.09 -21.23 -20.23
C GLN A 552 7.82 -20.83 -20.98
N THR A 553 7.49 -19.55 -20.98
CA THR A 553 6.45 -18.99 -21.85
C THR A 553 6.81 -17.60 -22.37
N THR A 554 6.20 -17.19 -23.49
CA THR A 554 6.43 -15.90 -24.15
C THR A 554 5.14 -15.08 -24.14
N ARG A 555 5.14 -14.01 -23.34
CA ARG A 555 3.99 -13.17 -23.01
C ARG A 555 3.74 -12.12 -24.08
N ASN A 556 2.48 -11.91 -24.46
CA ASN A 556 2.11 -10.76 -25.28
C ASN A 556 1.81 -9.53 -24.40
N LEU A 557 2.86 -8.77 -24.04
CA LEU A 557 2.74 -7.62 -23.13
C LEU A 557 1.73 -6.55 -23.57
N LYS A 558 1.58 -6.35 -24.89
CA LYS A 558 0.60 -5.38 -25.44
C LYS A 558 -0.83 -5.89 -25.26
N GLU A 559 -1.04 -7.17 -25.51
CA GLU A 559 -2.34 -7.82 -25.35
C GLU A 559 -2.75 -7.93 -23.89
N GLU A 560 -1.85 -8.37 -22.99
CA GLU A 560 -2.10 -8.37 -21.54
C GLU A 560 -2.54 -6.99 -21.05
N LYS A 561 -1.81 -5.93 -21.42
CA LYS A 561 -2.14 -4.57 -21.02
C LYS A 561 -3.46 -4.11 -21.63
N LYS A 562 -3.75 -4.48 -22.88
CA LYS A 562 -5.01 -4.16 -23.54
C LYS A 562 -6.18 -4.84 -22.83
N LEU A 563 -6.09 -6.13 -22.54
CA LEU A 563 -7.14 -6.91 -21.86
C LEU A 563 -7.34 -6.43 -20.42
N ALA A 564 -6.26 -6.19 -19.67
CA ALA A 564 -6.36 -5.66 -18.31
C ALA A 564 -6.98 -4.26 -18.28
N ASN A 565 -6.58 -3.36 -19.19
CA ASN A 565 -7.19 -2.04 -19.28
C ASN A 565 -8.66 -2.10 -19.74
N ALA A 566 -9.02 -3.06 -20.61
CA ALA A 566 -10.40 -3.27 -21.01
C ALA A 566 -11.26 -3.76 -19.84
N ALA A 567 -10.75 -4.70 -19.03
CA ALA A 567 -11.41 -5.16 -17.82
C ALA A 567 -11.58 -4.02 -16.80
N ILE A 568 -10.53 -3.21 -16.56
CA ILE A 568 -10.60 -2.05 -15.67
C ILE A 568 -11.61 -1.01 -16.19
N ALA A 569 -11.59 -0.71 -17.49
CA ALA A 569 -12.50 0.28 -18.09
C ALA A 569 -13.97 -0.17 -18.09
N ALA A 570 -14.21 -1.49 -18.10
CA ALA A 570 -15.54 -2.07 -18.00
C ALA A 570 -16.08 -2.09 -16.56
N CYS A 571 -15.26 -1.73 -15.56
CA CYS A 571 -15.62 -1.64 -14.15
C CYS A 571 -15.57 -0.17 -13.67
N PRO A 572 -16.67 0.60 -13.82
CA PRO A 572 -16.75 2.00 -13.39
C PRO A 572 -16.32 2.25 -11.94
N THR A 573 -16.49 1.28 -11.05
CA THR A 573 -16.08 1.42 -9.64
C THR A 573 -14.61 1.80 -9.50
N PHE A 574 -13.72 1.31 -10.38
CA PHE A 574 -12.30 1.68 -10.34
C PHE A 574 -12.00 3.15 -10.66
N LEU A 575 -12.90 3.87 -11.33
CA LEU A 575 -12.71 5.29 -11.69
C LEU A 575 -12.78 6.21 -10.48
N HIS A 576 -13.52 5.79 -9.45
CA HIS A 576 -13.78 6.59 -8.25
C HIS A 576 -12.88 6.22 -7.07
N GLN A 577 -11.93 5.31 -7.27
CA GLN A 577 -11.06 4.78 -6.22
C GLN A 577 -9.60 5.17 -6.49
N GLU A 578 -8.90 5.60 -5.44
CA GLU A 578 -7.47 5.89 -5.56
C GLU A 578 -6.68 4.59 -5.73
N LYS A 579 -5.80 4.58 -6.72
CA LYS A 579 -4.92 3.45 -7.00
C LYS A 579 -3.57 3.68 -6.34
N GLN A 580 -3.23 2.84 -5.36
CA GLN A 580 -1.93 2.87 -4.68
C GLN A 580 -1.15 1.58 -4.98
N ASP A 581 0.06 1.70 -5.51
CA ASP A 581 0.94 0.56 -5.88
C ASP A 581 0.30 -0.52 -6.78
N ASN A 582 -0.60 -0.10 -7.69
CA ASN A 582 -1.42 -0.96 -8.55
C ASN A 582 -2.52 -1.78 -7.86
N GLU A 583 -2.89 -1.37 -6.65
CA GLU A 583 -3.99 -1.93 -5.90
C GLU A 583 -5.03 -0.82 -5.67
N TRP A 584 -6.30 -1.21 -5.64
CA TRP A 584 -7.39 -0.34 -5.20
C TRP A 584 -7.83 -0.81 -3.82
N LEU A 585 -7.98 0.13 -2.91
CA LEU A 585 -8.62 -0.11 -1.62
C LEU A 585 -10.02 0.47 -1.69
N ILE A 586 -11.02 -0.38 -1.49
CA ILE A 586 -12.44 -0.03 -1.56
C ILE A 586 -12.99 -0.25 -0.17
N ASP A 587 -13.08 0.82 0.61
CA ASP A 587 -13.53 0.74 2.01
C ASP A 587 -15.06 0.77 2.15
N ASP A 588 -15.76 1.27 1.12
CA ASP A 588 -17.21 1.35 1.10
C ASP A 588 -17.84 -0.01 0.70
N PRO A 589 -18.72 -0.61 1.55
CA PRO A 589 -19.35 -1.89 1.26
C PRO A 589 -20.21 -1.87 -0.01
N GLU A 590 -20.87 -0.76 -0.33
CA GLU A 590 -21.69 -0.65 -1.54
C GLU A 590 -20.81 -0.67 -2.81
N ALA A 591 -19.74 0.13 -2.83
CA ALA A 591 -18.74 0.08 -3.89
C ALA A 591 -18.08 -1.31 -4.03
N CYS A 592 -17.87 -2.03 -2.91
CA CYS A 592 -17.38 -3.41 -2.97
C CYS A 592 -18.34 -4.33 -3.72
N LEU A 593 -19.64 -4.23 -3.42
CA LEU A 593 -20.67 -5.06 -4.06
C LEU A 593 -20.91 -4.66 -5.52
N GLU A 594 -20.81 -3.36 -5.85
CA GLU A 594 -20.80 -2.89 -7.23
C GLU A 594 -19.67 -3.49 -8.04
N LEU A 595 -18.44 -3.40 -7.53
CA LEU A 595 -17.30 -4.00 -8.22
C LEU A 595 -17.48 -5.51 -8.42
N LEU A 596 -18.00 -6.23 -7.42
CA LEU A 596 -18.26 -7.67 -7.56
C LEU A 596 -19.24 -7.96 -8.70
N LEU A 597 -20.29 -7.15 -8.88
CA LEU A 597 -21.21 -7.28 -10.01
C LEU A 597 -20.54 -6.97 -11.35
N GLU A 598 -19.81 -5.86 -11.42
CA GLU A 598 -19.09 -5.44 -12.63
C GLU A 598 -18.10 -6.52 -13.07
N LEU A 599 -17.37 -7.13 -12.12
CA LEU A 599 -16.46 -8.24 -12.38
C LEU A 599 -17.17 -9.53 -12.80
N GLN A 600 -18.32 -9.86 -12.20
CA GLN A 600 -19.12 -11.01 -12.63
C GLN A 600 -19.64 -10.86 -14.06
N ALA A 601 -20.03 -9.64 -14.46
CA ALA A 601 -20.52 -9.35 -15.82
C ALA A 601 -19.46 -9.57 -16.91
N LEU A 602 -18.17 -9.50 -16.55
CA LEU A 602 -17.06 -9.79 -17.46
C LEU A 602 -16.89 -11.28 -17.77
N GLY A 603 -17.48 -12.18 -16.98
CA GLY A 603 -17.50 -13.62 -17.23
C GLY A 603 -16.11 -14.21 -17.50
N ASP A 604 -15.99 -15.03 -18.55
CA ASP A 604 -14.76 -15.76 -18.90
C ASP A 604 -13.59 -14.87 -19.39
N SER A 605 -13.84 -13.58 -19.59
CA SER A 605 -12.80 -12.63 -20.03
C SER A 605 -11.79 -12.29 -18.95
N ILE A 606 -12.11 -12.58 -17.68
CA ILE A 606 -11.22 -12.44 -16.52
C ILE A 606 -11.23 -13.71 -15.68
N ALA A 607 -10.22 -13.87 -14.82
CA ALA A 607 -10.22 -14.87 -13.76
C ALA A 607 -10.30 -14.18 -12.39
N ILE A 608 -11.30 -14.49 -11.57
CA ILE A 608 -11.42 -13.92 -10.22
C ILE A 608 -10.76 -14.85 -9.22
N GLU A 609 -9.81 -14.32 -8.44
CA GLU A 609 -9.10 -15.06 -7.40
C GLU A 609 -9.48 -14.55 -6.01
N HIS A 610 -9.93 -15.48 -5.16
CA HIS A 610 -10.28 -15.24 -3.77
C HIS A 610 -9.29 -15.96 -2.84
N PRO A 611 -8.89 -15.36 -1.70
CA PRO A 611 -8.12 -16.06 -0.69
C PRO A 611 -8.95 -17.21 -0.09
N GLU A 612 -8.27 -18.28 0.34
CA GLU A 612 -8.93 -19.41 1.00
C GLU A 612 -9.69 -18.93 2.26
N GLY A 613 -11.02 -18.94 2.22
CA GLY A 613 -11.86 -18.87 3.43
C GLY A 613 -13.13 -18.01 3.37
N GLU A 614 -13.18 -16.92 2.61
CA GLU A 614 -14.35 -16.01 2.62
C GLU A 614 -14.78 -15.62 1.20
N LYS A 615 -16.05 -15.87 0.88
CA LYS A 615 -16.65 -15.59 -0.43
C LYS A 615 -17.76 -14.56 -0.26
N PHE A 616 -17.43 -13.28 -0.43
CA PHE A 616 -18.47 -12.30 -0.74
C PHE A 616 -19.03 -12.65 -2.12
N ARG A 617 -20.33 -12.93 -2.19
CA ARG A 617 -21.01 -13.24 -3.45
C ARG A 617 -22.26 -12.39 -3.56
N VAL A 618 -22.28 -11.52 -4.56
CA VAL A 618 -23.54 -11.02 -5.08
C VAL A 618 -24.17 -12.19 -5.82
N SER A 619 -25.34 -12.63 -5.36
CA SER A 619 -25.93 -13.90 -5.78
C SER A 619 -26.72 -13.75 -7.07
N HIS A 620 -27.45 -12.64 -7.23
CA HIS A 620 -28.24 -12.30 -8.43
C HIS A 620 -28.49 -10.79 -8.52
N GLN A 621 -28.57 -10.30 -9.76
CA GLN A 621 -29.11 -8.98 -10.09
C GLN A 621 -30.57 -9.15 -10.53
N SER A 622 -31.49 -8.40 -9.90
CA SER A 622 -32.92 -8.45 -10.22
C SER A 622 -33.46 -7.07 -10.58
N GLY A 623 -34.30 -7.01 -11.61
CA GLY A 623 -34.96 -5.78 -12.06
C GLY A 623 -36.48 -5.92 -12.12
N LEU A 624 -37.14 -4.94 -12.74
CA LEU A 624 -38.60 -4.90 -12.91
C LEU A 624 -39.16 -6.15 -13.63
N LYS A 625 -38.39 -6.76 -14.54
CA LYS A 625 -38.79 -7.96 -15.30
C LYS A 625 -38.82 -9.23 -14.45
N ASP A 626 -38.09 -9.27 -13.35
CA ASP A 626 -38.05 -10.41 -12.43
C ASP A 626 -39.11 -10.33 -11.34
N PHE A 627 -39.83 -9.20 -11.31
CA PHE A 627 -40.86 -8.90 -10.35
C PHE A 627 -42.24 -9.23 -10.92
N LYS A 628 -43.07 -9.86 -10.09
CA LYS A 628 -44.48 -10.10 -10.37
C LYS A 628 -45.33 -9.25 -9.46
N LEU A 629 -46.38 -8.67 -10.00
CA LEU A 629 -47.27 -7.77 -9.27
C LEU A 629 -48.73 -8.14 -9.51
N ASN A 630 -49.50 -8.24 -8.44
CA ASN A 630 -50.92 -8.55 -8.46
C ASN A 630 -51.68 -7.45 -7.73
N ILE A 631 -52.60 -6.80 -8.44
CA ILE A 631 -53.33 -5.64 -7.94
C ILE A 631 -54.83 -5.95 -7.97
N LYS A 632 -55.47 -5.83 -6.80
CA LYS A 632 -56.90 -6.06 -6.64
C LYS A 632 -57.54 -4.98 -5.77
N ARG A 633 -58.76 -4.61 -6.08
CA ARG A 633 -59.53 -3.69 -5.24
C ARG A 633 -59.86 -4.34 -3.88
N GLN A 634 -59.61 -3.59 -2.81
CA GLN A 634 -59.95 -3.90 -1.43
C GLN A 634 -60.62 -2.66 -0.80
N ASN A 635 -61.96 -2.61 -0.82
CA ASN A 635 -62.75 -1.43 -0.42
C ASN A 635 -62.35 -0.17 -1.21
N ASP A 636 -61.87 0.86 -0.51
CA ASP A 636 -61.39 2.14 -1.05
C ASP A 636 -59.91 2.11 -1.47
N TRP A 637 -59.27 0.94 -1.38
CA TRP A 637 -57.85 0.75 -1.62
C TRP A 637 -57.58 -0.26 -2.74
N PHE A 638 -56.37 -0.24 -3.28
CA PHE A 638 -55.84 -1.31 -4.13
C PHE A 638 -54.82 -2.13 -3.34
N ALA A 639 -55.20 -3.36 -2.99
CA ALA A 639 -54.28 -4.33 -2.41
C ALA A 639 -53.30 -4.79 -3.50
N THR A 640 -52.02 -4.70 -3.17
CA THR A 640 -50.89 -4.95 -4.07
C THR A 640 -50.00 -6.01 -3.42
N GLU A 641 -49.98 -7.18 -4.02
CA GLU A 641 -49.10 -8.29 -3.65
C GLU A 641 -48.06 -8.47 -4.73
N GLY A 642 -46.83 -8.81 -4.36
CA GLY A 642 -45.77 -9.03 -5.34
C GLY A 642 -44.79 -10.10 -4.90
N GLU A 643 -44.12 -10.67 -5.89
CA GLU A 643 -43.13 -11.73 -5.73
C GLU A 643 -41.92 -11.38 -6.57
N LEU A 644 -40.75 -11.34 -5.95
CA LEU A 644 -39.47 -11.16 -6.64
C LEU A 644 -38.77 -12.51 -6.74
N ARG A 645 -38.61 -13.02 -7.96
CA ARG A 645 -37.83 -14.25 -8.19
C ARG A 645 -36.36 -13.89 -8.22
N VAL A 646 -35.63 -14.25 -7.18
CA VAL A 646 -34.18 -13.99 -7.08
C VAL A 646 -33.40 -15.06 -7.84
N ASN A 647 -33.78 -16.33 -7.72
CA ASN A 647 -33.23 -17.44 -8.51
C ASN A 647 -34.23 -18.62 -8.54
N ASP A 648 -33.81 -19.81 -8.99
CA ASP A 648 -34.69 -20.99 -9.08
C ASP A 648 -35.16 -21.53 -7.71
N GLN A 649 -34.49 -21.16 -6.62
CA GLN A 649 -34.77 -21.67 -5.27
C GLN A 649 -35.29 -20.59 -4.30
N LEU A 650 -35.05 -19.31 -4.59
CA LEU A 650 -35.39 -18.19 -3.72
C LEU A 650 -36.37 -17.23 -4.40
N VAL A 651 -37.55 -17.09 -3.81
CA VAL A 651 -38.58 -16.11 -4.16
C VAL A 651 -38.89 -15.30 -2.91
N LEU A 652 -38.77 -13.98 -3.01
CA LEU A 652 -39.10 -13.05 -1.92
C LEU A 652 -40.53 -12.54 -2.13
N ASP A 653 -41.37 -12.65 -1.10
CA ASP A 653 -42.68 -12.01 -1.12
C ASP A 653 -42.57 -10.50 -0.83
N MET A 654 -43.64 -9.76 -1.12
CA MET A 654 -43.71 -8.30 -0.95
C MET A 654 -43.42 -7.87 0.49
N GLN A 655 -43.91 -8.62 1.48
CA GLN A 655 -43.72 -8.28 2.89
C GLN A 655 -42.24 -8.38 3.28
N GLN A 656 -41.58 -9.48 2.90
CA GLN A 656 -40.16 -9.70 3.13
C GLN A 656 -39.31 -8.67 2.39
N LEU A 657 -39.64 -8.39 1.12
CA LEU A 657 -38.94 -7.38 0.31
C LEU A 657 -39.01 -5.99 0.97
N MET A 658 -40.19 -5.56 1.41
CA MET A 658 -40.37 -4.27 2.09
C MET A 658 -39.62 -4.19 3.43
N GLN A 659 -39.59 -5.27 4.21
CA GLN A 659 -38.81 -5.33 5.45
C GLN A 659 -37.30 -5.25 5.21
N LEU A 660 -36.82 -5.88 4.13
CA LEU A 660 -35.42 -5.84 3.75
C LEU A 660 -35.01 -4.45 3.24
N LEU A 661 -35.88 -3.78 2.48
CA LEU A 661 -35.68 -2.40 2.02
C LEU A 661 -35.66 -1.36 3.15
N GLU A 662 -36.35 -1.60 4.27
CA GLU A 662 -36.26 -0.75 5.45
C GLU A 662 -34.92 -0.87 6.18
N LYS A 663 -34.34 -2.06 6.19
CA LYS A 663 -33.05 -2.33 6.85
C LYS A 663 -31.86 -1.88 6.01
N SER A 664 -32.01 -1.78 4.69
CA SER A 664 -30.94 -1.39 3.77
C SER A 664 -31.34 -0.18 2.92
N PRO A 665 -30.70 0.99 3.10
CA PRO A 665 -30.90 2.13 2.20
C PRO A 665 -30.27 1.92 0.81
N SER A 666 -29.39 0.93 0.65
CA SER A 666 -28.67 0.63 -0.60
C SER A 666 -29.43 -0.32 -1.52
N ARG A 667 -29.18 -0.26 -2.84
CA ARG A 667 -29.73 -1.24 -3.81
C ARG A 667 -29.27 -2.68 -3.56
N PHE A 668 -28.26 -2.87 -2.72
CA PHE A 668 -27.79 -4.17 -2.26
C PHE A 668 -28.49 -4.58 -0.97
N ILE A 669 -29.24 -5.67 -1.04
CA ILE A 669 -30.04 -6.20 0.05
C ILE A 669 -29.35 -7.45 0.63
N PRO A 670 -28.98 -7.47 1.92
CA PRO A 670 -28.37 -8.64 2.54
C PRO A 670 -29.40 -9.77 2.70
N LEU A 671 -29.08 -10.96 2.19
CA LEU A 671 -29.92 -12.17 2.31
C LEU A 671 -29.50 -13.08 3.48
N GLY A 672 -28.32 -12.86 4.07
CA GLY A 672 -27.71 -13.72 5.10
C GLY A 672 -26.45 -14.43 4.60
N ASP A 673 -25.60 -14.91 5.51
CA ASP A 673 -24.37 -15.69 5.21
C ASP A 673 -23.42 -15.03 4.19
N GLY A 674 -23.33 -13.70 4.19
CA GLY A 674 -22.47 -12.95 3.25
C GLY A 674 -23.00 -12.85 1.82
N GLN A 675 -24.26 -13.25 1.58
CA GLN A 675 -24.94 -13.13 0.29
C GLN A 675 -25.74 -11.83 0.17
N PHE A 676 -25.67 -11.21 -1.00
CA PHE A 676 -26.39 -9.98 -1.31
C PHE A 676 -27.22 -10.13 -2.61
N LEU A 677 -28.46 -9.65 -2.56
CA LEU A 677 -29.32 -9.40 -3.72
C LEU A 677 -29.04 -7.99 -4.23
N ALA A 678 -28.75 -7.85 -5.52
CA ALA A 678 -28.60 -6.54 -6.13
C ALA A 678 -29.84 -6.15 -6.95
N LEU A 679 -30.54 -5.11 -6.53
CA LEU A 679 -31.63 -4.54 -7.31
C LEU A 679 -31.09 -3.57 -8.36
N THR A 680 -31.65 -3.53 -9.57
CA THR A 680 -31.32 -2.43 -10.50
C THR A 680 -31.65 -1.08 -9.86
N GLN A 681 -30.91 -0.04 -10.22
CA GLN A 681 -31.06 1.29 -9.63
C GLN A 681 -32.49 1.85 -9.86
N GLU A 682 -33.02 1.62 -11.06
CA GLU A 682 -34.40 1.91 -11.40
C GLU A 682 -35.39 1.12 -10.53
N PHE A 683 -35.22 -0.20 -10.41
CA PHE A 683 -36.15 -1.02 -9.64
C PHE A 683 -36.15 -0.65 -8.16
N ARG A 684 -34.98 -0.37 -7.59
CA ARG A 684 -34.84 0.16 -6.23
C ARG A 684 -35.64 1.45 -6.05
N LYS A 685 -35.47 2.41 -6.96
CA LYS A 685 -36.21 3.68 -6.93
C LYS A 685 -37.72 3.47 -6.99
N ARG A 686 -38.20 2.58 -7.89
CA ARG A 686 -39.63 2.26 -8.02
C ARG A 686 -40.21 1.59 -6.77
N LEU A 687 -39.44 0.71 -6.12
CA LEU A 687 -39.84 0.09 -4.85
C LEU A 687 -39.90 1.12 -3.71
N ASP A 688 -38.97 2.09 -3.67
CA ASP A 688 -39.02 3.19 -2.72
C ASP A 688 -40.25 4.10 -2.97
N GLU A 689 -40.56 4.43 -4.23
CA GLU A 689 -41.79 5.15 -4.63
C GLU A 689 -43.04 4.39 -4.14
N LEU A 690 -43.11 3.09 -4.45
CA LEU A 690 -44.20 2.22 -3.99
C LEU A 690 -44.34 2.24 -2.47
N ARG A 691 -43.24 2.12 -1.72
CA ARG A 691 -43.24 2.14 -0.26
C ARG A 691 -43.74 3.47 0.31
N ASN A 692 -43.35 4.58 -0.31
CA ASN A 692 -43.73 5.92 0.13
C ASN A 692 -45.23 6.19 -0.06
N PHE A 693 -45.82 5.66 -1.14
CA PHE A 693 -47.23 5.87 -1.47
C PHE A 693 -48.17 4.75 -1.03
N SER A 694 -47.65 3.73 -0.33
CA SER A 694 -48.43 2.58 0.15
C SER A 694 -48.36 2.41 1.66
N GLU A 695 -49.34 1.68 2.18
CA GLU A 695 -49.38 1.21 3.57
C GLU A 695 -49.27 -0.31 3.64
N ARG A 696 -48.76 -0.84 4.75
CA ARG A 696 -48.66 -2.29 4.97
C ARG A 696 -50.06 -2.89 5.11
N SER A 697 -50.34 -3.97 4.37
CA SER A 697 -51.61 -4.69 4.45
C SER A 697 -51.40 -6.19 4.27
N GLY A 698 -51.47 -6.95 5.35
CA GLY A 698 -51.28 -8.41 5.32
C GLY A 698 -49.92 -8.82 4.75
N LYS A 699 -49.93 -9.61 3.67
CA LYS A 699 -48.73 -10.09 2.95
C LYS A 699 -48.21 -9.11 1.88
N GLY A 700 -48.87 -7.97 1.70
CA GLY A 700 -48.52 -6.99 0.67
C GLY A 700 -48.64 -5.56 1.18
N VAL A 701 -48.89 -4.67 0.23
CA VAL A 701 -49.11 -3.25 0.50
C VAL A 701 -50.46 -2.82 -0.07
N ARG A 702 -51.03 -1.73 0.44
CA ARG A 702 -52.25 -1.13 -0.10
C ARG A 702 -51.95 0.27 -0.61
N LEU A 703 -52.45 0.58 -1.80
CA LEU A 703 -52.29 1.87 -2.48
C LEU A 703 -53.62 2.60 -2.49
N HIS A 704 -53.58 3.89 -2.17
CA HIS A 704 -54.75 4.75 -2.37
C HIS A 704 -54.95 4.99 -3.88
N PRO A 705 -56.19 5.09 -4.40
CA PRO A 705 -56.43 5.35 -5.82
C PRO A 705 -55.69 6.58 -6.36
N LEU A 706 -55.56 7.64 -5.56
CA LEU A 706 -54.77 8.83 -5.94
C LEU A 706 -53.27 8.57 -6.05
N ALA A 707 -52.74 7.66 -5.23
CA ALA A 707 -51.35 7.25 -5.27
C ALA A 707 -51.03 6.42 -6.53
N ALA A 708 -52.05 5.85 -7.19
CA ALA A 708 -51.87 5.13 -8.45
C ALA A 708 -51.19 5.99 -9.53
N VAL A 709 -51.45 7.29 -9.55
CA VAL A 709 -50.82 8.24 -10.48
C VAL A 709 -49.30 8.24 -10.36
N ALA A 710 -48.77 8.07 -9.14
CA ALA A 710 -47.33 8.09 -8.91
C ALA A 710 -46.62 6.79 -9.31
N VAL A 711 -47.39 5.72 -9.54
CA VAL A 711 -46.85 4.37 -9.78
C VAL A 711 -47.30 3.76 -11.10
N GLU A 712 -48.28 4.35 -11.80
CA GLU A 712 -48.85 3.78 -13.02
C GLU A 712 -47.80 3.57 -14.12
N ASP A 713 -46.91 4.54 -14.30
CA ASP A 713 -45.94 4.57 -15.41
C ASP A 713 -45.05 3.33 -15.45
N TRP A 714 -44.54 2.89 -14.29
CA TRP A 714 -43.62 1.76 -14.23
C TRP A 714 -44.30 0.43 -13.93
N MET A 715 -45.54 0.44 -13.45
CA MET A 715 -46.29 -0.80 -13.21
C MET A 715 -46.54 -1.58 -14.49
N GLU A 716 -46.72 -0.89 -15.63
CA GLU A 716 -46.83 -1.50 -16.96
C GLU A 716 -45.50 -2.14 -17.43
N GLU A 717 -44.35 -1.77 -16.83
CA GLU A 717 -43.01 -2.28 -17.18
C GLU A 717 -42.59 -3.53 -16.37
N VAL A 718 -43.41 -3.93 -15.40
CA VAL A 718 -43.18 -5.11 -14.55
C VAL A 718 -43.34 -6.40 -15.37
N GLY A 719 -42.51 -7.42 -15.07
CA GLY A 719 -42.46 -8.65 -15.87
C GLY A 719 -43.78 -9.43 -15.98
N ASP A 720 -44.58 -9.46 -14.90
CA ASP A 720 -45.90 -10.10 -14.87
C ASP A 720 -46.85 -9.24 -14.01
N LEU A 721 -47.66 -8.39 -14.65
CA LEU A 721 -48.70 -7.59 -14.01
C LEU A 721 -50.07 -8.27 -14.15
N LYS A 722 -50.67 -8.63 -13.01
CA LYS A 722 -52.05 -9.09 -12.92
C LYS A 722 -52.90 -8.03 -12.22
N ALA A 723 -53.51 -7.16 -13.01
CA ALA A 723 -54.44 -6.16 -12.51
C ALA A 723 -55.89 -6.59 -12.72
N ASP A 724 -56.74 -6.34 -11.72
CA ASP A 724 -58.19 -6.56 -11.86
C ASP A 724 -58.86 -5.51 -12.76
N LYS A 725 -60.15 -5.72 -13.06
CA LYS A 725 -60.92 -4.79 -13.90
C LYS A 725 -61.06 -3.39 -13.28
N HIS A 726 -61.04 -3.28 -11.95
CA HIS A 726 -61.21 -2.01 -11.26
C HIS A 726 -59.96 -1.14 -11.35
N TRP A 727 -58.78 -1.73 -11.25
CA TRP A 727 -57.51 -1.04 -11.48
C TRP A 727 -57.45 -0.48 -12.90
N ASN A 728 -57.71 -1.32 -13.90
CA ASN A 728 -57.67 -0.90 -15.31
C ASN A 728 -58.68 0.23 -15.61
N ALA A 729 -59.89 0.15 -15.05
CA ALA A 729 -60.88 1.23 -15.18
C ALA A 729 -60.43 2.53 -14.49
N HIS A 730 -59.71 2.43 -13.36
CA HIS A 730 -59.16 3.58 -12.66
C HIS A 730 -58.04 4.26 -13.46
N ILE A 731 -57.10 3.48 -14.02
CA ILE A 731 -56.03 3.99 -14.91
C ILE A 731 -56.62 4.61 -16.18
N GLN A 732 -57.65 4.00 -16.79
CA GLN A 732 -58.33 4.61 -17.93
C GLN A 732 -58.96 5.95 -17.57
N ARG A 733 -59.65 6.02 -16.43
CA ARG A 733 -60.25 7.28 -15.95
C ARG A 733 -59.18 8.35 -15.70
N LEU A 734 -58.02 7.98 -15.15
CA LEU A 734 -56.88 8.88 -14.98
C LEU A 734 -56.42 9.47 -16.32
N LYS A 735 -56.23 8.63 -17.34
CA LYS A 735 -55.84 9.05 -18.70
C LYS A 735 -56.92 9.93 -19.37
N GLU A 736 -58.21 9.68 -19.10
CA GLU A 736 -59.32 10.51 -19.57
C GLU A 736 -59.30 11.91 -18.93
N ILE A 737 -59.04 12.01 -17.62
CA ILE A 737 -59.04 13.29 -16.89
C ILE A 737 -57.91 14.21 -17.34
N GLN A 738 -56.72 13.65 -17.65
CA GLN A 738 -55.59 14.43 -18.14
C GLN A 738 -55.94 15.26 -19.39
N ASN A 739 -56.85 14.74 -20.22
CA ASN A 739 -57.29 15.37 -21.46
C ASN A 739 -58.66 16.07 -21.35
N PHE A 740 -59.28 16.08 -20.16
CA PHE A 740 -60.58 16.70 -19.97
C PHE A 740 -60.46 18.23 -19.90
N GLU A 741 -61.17 18.92 -20.81
CA GLU A 741 -61.27 20.38 -20.85
C GLU A 741 -62.66 20.85 -20.42
N PRO A 742 -62.85 21.15 -19.12
CA PRO A 742 -64.14 21.60 -18.62
C PRO A 742 -64.51 22.98 -19.18
N GLN A 743 -65.76 23.09 -19.62
CA GLN A 743 -66.35 24.32 -20.13
C GLN A 743 -67.06 25.07 -18.99
N LEU A 744 -66.96 26.39 -19.01
CA LEU A 744 -67.66 27.23 -18.02
C LEU A 744 -69.19 27.15 -18.22
N PRO A 745 -69.98 27.01 -17.14
CA PRO A 745 -71.43 27.05 -17.24
C PRO A 745 -71.91 28.37 -17.84
N SER A 746 -72.72 28.28 -18.89
CA SER A 746 -73.33 29.45 -19.53
C SER A 746 -74.32 30.20 -18.63
N THR A 747 -74.76 29.56 -17.53
CA THR A 747 -75.64 30.16 -16.51
C THR A 747 -74.89 30.95 -15.44
N LEU A 748 -73.55 30.94 -15.43
CA LEU A 748 -72.74 31.75 -14.54
C LEU A 748 -72.76 33.23 -15.02
N GLN A 749 -73.27 34.13 -14.18
CA GLN A 749 -73.38 35.56 -14.47
C GLN A 749 -72.15 36.35 -13.99
N ALA A 750 -70.96 35.95 -14.43
CA ALA A 750 -69.71 36.62 -14.09
C ALA A 750 -68.63 36.40 -15.17
N ASP A 751 -67.82 37.44 -15.41
CA ASP A 751 -66.59 37.31 -16.17
C ASP A 751 -65.45 36.91 -15.20
N LEU A 752 -64.96 35.69 -15.35
CA LEU A 752 -63.84 35.18 -14.56
C LEU A 752 -62.51 35.71 -15.10
N ARG A 753 -61.59 36.06 -14.20
CA ARG A 753 -60.19 36.36 -14.56
C ARG A 753 -59.45 35.09 -14.96
N ASP A 754 -58.38 35.21 -15.73
CA ASP A 754 -57.61 34.06 -16.27
C ASP A 754 -57.24 33.03 -15.20
N TYR A 755 -56.73 33.47 -14.05
CA TYR A 755 -56.38 32.57 -12.93
C TYR A 755 -57.61 31.89 -12.30
N GLN A 756 -58.79 32.54 -12.31
CA GLN A 756 -60.03 31.96 -11.81
C GLN A 756 -60.61 30.93 -12.79
N ILE A 757 -60.40 31.14 -14.10
CA ILE A 757 -60.71 30.15 -15.14
C ILE A 757 -59.83 28.91 -14.94
N GLU A 758 -58.54 29.10 -14.68
CA GLU A 758 -57.63 28.00 -14.38
C GLU A 758 -58.04 27.24 -13.10
N GLY A 759 -58.33 27.96 -12.01
CA GLY A 759 -58.83 27.38 -10.78
C GLY A 759 -60.15 26.62 -10.95
N PHE A 760 -61.10 27.17 -11.71
CA PHE A 760 -62.32 26.46 -12.10
C PHE A 760 -62.01 25.19 -12.89
N ARG A 761 -61.13 25.24 -13.90
CA ARG A 761 -60.77 24.07 -14.71
C ARG A 761 -60.15 22.97 -13.87
N TRP A 762 -59.28 23.34 -12.93
CA TRP A 762 -58.69 22.41 -11.97
C TRP A 762 -59.75 21.76 -11.07
N LEU A 763 -60.63 22.56 -10.47
CA LEU A 763 -61.74 22.07 -9.64
C LEU A 763 -62.68 21.14 -10.41
N ALA A 764 -63.06 21.52 -11.63
CA ALA A 764 -63.97 20.73 -12.46
C ALA A 764 -63.35 19.39 -12.89
N ARG A 765 -62.04 19.34 -13.15
CA ARG A 765 -61.31 18.08 -13.39
C ARG A 765 -61.32 17.16 -12.17
N LEU A 766 -61.03 17.69 -10.98
CA LEU A 766 -61.08 16.91 -9.73
C LEU A 766 -62.50 16.41 -9.43
N ALA A 767 -63.50 17.25 -9.66
CA ALA A 767 -64.89 16.86 -9.47
C ALA A 767 -65.36 15.81 -10.47
N HIS A 768 -64.90 15.87 -11.73
CA HIS A 768 -65.12 14.83 -12.73
C HIS A 768 -64.41 13.51 -12.35
N TRP A 769 -63.22 13.60 -11.75
CA TRP A 769 -62.51 12.44 -11.20
C TRP A 769 -63.27 11.80 -10.03
N GLY A 770 -64.00 12.60 -9.24
CA GLY A 770 -64.63 12.16 -7.99
C GLY A 770 -63.69 12.24 -6.80
N VAL A 771 -62.71 13.14 -6.88
CA VAL A 771 -61.66 13.38 -5.88
C VAL A 771 -61.92 14.74 -5.27
N GLY A 772 -61.87 14.84 -3.94
CA GLY A 772 -62.11 16.11 -3.27
C GLY A 772 -60.94 17.09 -3.43
N ALA A 773 -61.23 18.37 -3.30
CA ALA A 773 -60.30 19.46 -3.59
C ALA A 773 -60.11 20.38 -2.38
N CYS A 774 -58.90 20.93 -2.23
CA CYS A 774 -58.61 22.01 -1.29
C CYS A 774 -58.17 23.24 -2.08
N LEU A 775 -59.07 24.23 -2.23
CA LEU A 775 -58.77 25.49 -2.88
C LEU A 775 -58.22 26.47 -1.82
N ALA A 776 -56.89 26.57 -1.80
CA ALA A 776 -56.13 27.33 -0.82
C ALA A 776 -55.65 28.70 -1.34
N ASP A 777 -56.40 29.32 -2.26
CA ASP A 777 -56.07 30.65 -2.81
C ASP A 777 -56.09 31.73 -1.72
N ASP A 778 -55.26 32.77 -1.88
CA ASP A 778 -55.23 33.94 -1.00
C ASP A 778 -56.62 34.59 -0.83
N MET A 779 -56.81 35.23 0.33
CA MET A 779 -58.03 35.96 0.64
C MET A 779 -58.27 37.06 -0.41
N GLY A 780 -59.50 37.14 -0.94
CA GLY A 780 -59.88 38.14 -1.95
C GLY A 780 -59.69 37.72 -3.41
N LEU A 781 -59.11 36.55 -3.70
CA LEU A 781 -58.95 36.05 -5.08
C LEU A 781 -60.25 35.47 -5.70
N GLY A 782 -61.34 35.42 -4.96
CA GLY A 782 -62.65 34.99 -5.46
C GLY A 782 -62.90 33.48 -5.40
N LYS A 783 -62.48 32.82 -4.30
CA LYS A 783 -62.75 31.39 -4.04
C LYS A 783 -64.23 31.03 -4.13
N THR A 784 -65.10 31.88 -3.60
CA THR A 784 -66.56 31.71 -3.64
C THR A 784 -67.08 31.66 -5.07
N LEU A 785 -66.62 32.57 -5.93
CA LEU A 785 -66.99 32.59 -7.35
C LEU A 785 -66.50 31.33 -8.10
N GLN A 786 -65.27 30.89 -7.87
CA GLN A 786 -64.75 29.63 -8.43
C GLN A 786 -65.55 28.41 -7.92
N GLY A 787 -65.90 28.39 -6.64
CA GLY A 787 -66.75 27.38 -6.01
C GLY A 787 -68.14 27.32 -6.63
N LEU A 788 -68.79 28.48 -6.83
CA LEU A 788 -70.09 28.56 -7.50
C LEU A 788 -70.02 28.06 -8.96
N ALA A 789 -68.94 28.37 -9.68
CA ALA A 789 -68.74 27.89 -11.04
C ALA A 789 -68.69 26.35 -11.10
N VAL A 790 -67.94 25.68 -10.21
CA VAL A 790 -67.92 24.21 -10.16
C VAL A 790 -69.24 23.63 -9.63
N ILE A 791 -69.90 24.27 -8.67
CA ILE A 791 -71.23 23.86 -8.20
C ILE A 791 -72.22 23.86 -9.36
N LEU A 792 -72.26 24.90 -10.19
CA LEU A 792 -73.15 24.99 -11.35
C LEU A 792 -72.96 23.84 -12.34
N THR A 793 -71.72 23.38 -12.56
CA THR A 793 -71.46 22.22 -13.45
C THR A 793 -72.08 20.92 -12.94
N ARG A 794 -72.30 20.80 -11.62
CA ARG A 794 -72.78 19.58 -10.94
C ARG A 794 -74.20 19.70 -10.41
N ALA A 795 -74.75 20.90 -10.36
CA ALA A 795 -76.10 21.19 -9.87
C ALA A 795 -77.20 20.32 -10.50
N PRO A 796 -77.14 19.95 -11.81
CA PRO A 796 -78.13 19.04 -12.39
C PRO A 796 -78.14 17.62 -11.80
N GLU A 797 -77.04 17.19 -11.17
CA GLU A 797 -76.89 15.83 -10.64
C GLU A 797 -77.39 15.68 -9.19
N GLY A 798 -77.66 16.79 -8.48
CA GLY A 798 -78.22 16.75 -7.13
C GLY A 798 -77.95 18.01 -6.29
N PRO A 799 -78.42 18.02 -5.02
CA PRO A 799 -78.32 19.17 -4.14
C PRO A 799 -76.89 19.41 -3.63
N THR A 800 -76.58 20.65 -3.28
CA THR A 800 -75.28 21.08 -2.74
C THR A 800 -75.42 21.57 -1.30
N LEU A 801 -74.46 21.20 -0.45
CA LEU A 801 -74.34 21.73 0.91
C LEU A 801 -73.12 22.64 1.00
N ILE A 802 -73.31 23.87 1.48
CA ILE A 802 -72.24 24.75 1.93
C ILE A 802 -72.28 24.79 3.45
N VAL A 803 -71.13 24.57 4.08
CA VAL A 803 -70.93 24.80 5.51
C VAL A 803 -69.90 25.90 5.68
N ALA A 804 -70.25 26.96 6.39
CA ALA A 804 -69.38 28.12 6.56
C ALA A 804 -69.53 28.75 7.96
N PRO A 805 -68.64 29.68 8.36
CA PRO A 805 -68.88 30.51 9.55
C PRO A 805 -70.20 31.29 9.42
N THR A 806 -70.90 31.47 10.54
CA THR A 806 -72.21 32.16 10.57
C THR A 806 -72.15 33.55 9.92
N SER A 807 -71.03 34.25 10.05
CA SER A 807 -70.80 35.59 9.48
C SER A 807 -70.78 35.61 7.95
N VAL A 808 -70.43 34.52 7.28
CA VAL A 808 -70.30 34.46 5.81
C VAL A 808 -71.42 33.67 5.13
N CYS A 809 -72.30 33.00 5.90
CA CYS A 809 -73.46 32.29 5.34
C CYS A 809 -74.34 33.21 4.47
N MET A 810 -74.61 34.44 4.93
CA MET A 810 -75.39 35.41 4.14
C MET A 810 -74.65 35.88 2.88
N ASN A 811 -73.31 35.92 2.92
CA ASN A 811 -72.51 36.27 1.76
C ASN A 811 -72.65 35.21 0.66
N TRP A 812 -72.60 33.92 1.01
CA TRP A 812 -72.83 32.82 0.07
C TRP A 812 -74.21 32.90 -0.61
N LEU A 813 -75.27 33.23 0.14
CA LEU A 813 -76.61 33.40 -0.43
C LEU A 813 -76.67 34.59 -1.41
N SER A 814 -76.08 35.72 -1.03
CA SER A 814 -76.01 36.93 -1.86
C SER A 814 -75.20 36.70 -3.15
N GLU A 815 -74.03 36.05 -3.04
CA GLU A 815 -73.18 35.73 -4.18
C GLU A 815 -73.81 34.69 -5.10
N ALA A 816 -74.49 33.66 -4.56
CA ALA A 816 -75.25 32.71 -5.35
C ALA A 816 -76.36 33.40 -6.15
N GLN A 817 -77.13 34.30 -5.52
CA GLN A 817 -78.16 35.08 -6.23
C GLN A 817 -77.58 35.99 -7.31
N ARG A 818 -76.40 36.56 -7.07
CA ARG A 818 -75.73 37.47 -8.02
C ARG A 818 -75.09 36.76 -9.20
N PHE A 819 -74.34 35.69 -8.94
CA PHE A 819 -73.46 35.05 -9.93
C PHE A 819 -74.02 33.72 -10.45
N ALA A 820 -74.91 33.07 -9.72
CA ALA A 820 -75.48 31.77 -10.07
C ALA A 820 -77.00 31.72 -9.79
N PRO A 821 -77.81 32.63 -10.36
CA PRO A 821 -79.22 32.79 -10.01
C PRO A 821 -80.10 31.59 -10.37
N THR A 822 -79.58 30.63 -11.14
CA THR A 822 -80.24 29.35 -11.42
C THR A 822 -80.19 28.36 -10.26
N LEU A 823 -79.39 28.64 -9.23
CA LEU A 823 -79.36 27.84 -7.99
C LEU A 823 -80.43 28.32 -7.03
N ASN A 824 -81.15 27.38 -6.41
CA ASN A 824 -82.11 27.69 -5.35
C ASN A 824 -81.37 27.74 -4.01
N ALA A 825 -80.77 28.90 -3.72
CA ALA A 825 -79.99 29.11 -2.51
C ALA A 825 -80.90 29.34 -1.28
N MET A 826 -80.76 28.49 -0.25
CA MET A 826 -81.55 28.54 0.98
C MET A 826 -80.69 28.44 2.23
N GLN A 827 -81.05 29.18 3.27
CA GLN A 827 -80.39 29.12 4.57
C GLN A 827 -80.95 27.94 5.39
N PHE A 828 -80.07 27.05 5.85
CA PHE A 828 -80.43 25.98 6.76
C PHE A 828 -80.46 26.48 8.20
N GLY A 829 -81.60 26.30 8.89
CA GLY A 829 -81.69 26.69 10.30
C GLY A 829 -83.11 26.80 10.83
N ALA A 830 -83.78 27.94 10.56
CA ALA A 830 -85.08 28.27 11.12
C ALA A 830 -86.23 27.55 10.37
N GLY A 831 -87.24 27.09 11.11
CA GLY A 831 -88.38 26.34 10.57
C GLY A 831 -88.24 24.82 10.69
N ASP A 832 -89.00 24.08 9.89
CA ASP A 832 -88.96 22.61 9.85
C ASP A 832 -87.78 22.12 9.01
N ARG A 833 -86.68 21.80 9.70
CA ARG A 833 -85.41 21.37 9.10
C ARG A 833 -85.56 20.07 8.32
N GLN A 834 -86.30 19.10 8.85
CA GLN A 834 -86.47 17.80 8.21
C GLN A 834 -87.25 17.94 6.90
N LYS A 835 -88.34 18.70 6.92
CA LYS A 835 -89.12 18.98 5.72
C LYS A 835 -88.29 19.65 4.62
N THR A 836 -87.37 20.54 5.00
CA THR A 836 -86.46 21.20 4.04
C THR A 836 -85.55 20.17 3.36
N LEU A 837 -84.99 19.22 4.11
CA LEU A 837 -84.12 18.18 3.57
C LEU A 837 -84.88 17.14 2.72
N ASP A 838 -86.09 16.77 3.13
CA ASP A 838 -86.92 15.80 2.41
C ASP A 838 -87.39 16.31 1.03
N GLN A 839 -87.34 17.63 0.81
CA GLN A 839 -87.81 18.28 -0.42
C GLN A 839 -86.70 18.69 -1.38
N LEU A 840 -85.44 18.38 -1.07
CA LEU A 840 -84.29 18.78 -1.90
C LEU A 840 -84.36 18.17 -3.31
N GLN A 841 -84.03 19.00 -4.30
CA GLN A 841 -83.98 18.67 -5.72
C GLN A 841 -82.61 19.06 -6.33
N PRO A 842 -82.30 18.62 -7.56
CA PRO A 842 -81.22 19.22 -8.33
C PRO A 842 -81.34 20.74 -8.36
N PHE A 843 -80.21 21.44 -8.40
CA PHE A 843 -80.07 22.91 -8.28
C PHE A 843 -80.30 23.53 -6.89
N ASP A 844 -80.72 22.76 -5.89
CA ASP A 844 -80.85 23.30 -4.52
C ASP A 844 -79.48 23.47 -3.85
N LEU A 845 -79.28 24.63 -3.23
CA LEU A 845 -78.05 25.02 -2.54
C LEU A 845 -78.36 25.36 -1.08
N VAL A 846 -77.98 24.48 -0.17
CA VAL A 846 -78.25 24.61 1.27
C VAL A 846 -77.04 25.19 1.98
N VAL A 847 -77.20 26.33 2.67
CA VAL A 847 -76.13 26.98 3.44
C VAL A 847 -76.34 26.77 4.94
N CYS A 848 -75.46 26.01 5.57
CA CYS A 848 -75.46 25.69 7.00
C CYS A 848 -74.27 26.36 7.71
N SER A 849 -74.45 26.76 8.97
CA SER A 849 -73.32 27.26 9.77
C SER A 849 -72.60 26.11 10.48
N TYR A 850 -71.29 26.26 10.71
CA TYR A 850 -70.56 25.30 11.55
C TYR A 850 -71.13 25.14 12.96
N GLY A 851 -71.75 26.18 13.50
CA GLY A 851 -72.41 26.13 14.82
C GLY A 851 -73.64 25.21 14.81
N LEU A 852 -74.40 25.20 13.71
CA LEU A 852 -75.52 24.28 13.53
C LEU A 852 -75.04 22.85 13.26
N LEU A 853 -74.04 22.66 12.38
CA LEU A 853 -73.49 21.33 12.08
C LEU A 853 -72.95 20.61 13.33
N GLN A 854 -72.49 21.35 14.34
CA GLN A 854 -71.99 20.77 15.58
C GLN A 854 -73.10 20.18 16.48
N GLN A 855 -74.37 20.54 16.26
CA GLN A 855 -75.50 19.97 17.00
C GLN A 855 -75.74 18.54 16.51
N GLU A 856 -75.85 17.57 17.44
CA GLU A 856 -75.91 16.14 17.10
C GLU A 856 -77.12 15.79 16.22
N ASP A 857 -78.28 16.37 16.51
CA ASP A 857 -79.51 16.20 15.73
C ASP A 857 -79.35 16.72 14.29
N VAL A 858 -78.76 17.90 14.13
CA VAL A 858 -78.51 18.51 12.82
C VAL A 858 -77.47 17.71 12.03
N ALA A 859 -76.39 17.29 12.67
CA ALA A 859 -75.36 16.47 12.05
C ALA A 859 -75.94 15.15 11.50
N GLU A 860 -76.79 14.49 12.27
CA GLU A 860 -77.45 13.25 11.86
C GLU A 860 -78.40 13.47 10.67
N MET A 861 -79.17 14.55 10.69
CA MET A 861 -80.05 14.92 9.57
C MET A 861 -79.27 15.15 8.27
N LEU A 862 -78.20 15.96 8.32
CA LEU A 862 -77.39 16.29 7.15
C LEU A 862 -76.58 15.10 6.62
N ALA A 863 -76.15 14.18 7.49
CA ALA A 863 -75.40 12.98 7.12
C ALA A 863 -76.26 11.93 6.38
N LYS A 864 -77.59 11.96 6.55
CA LYS A 864 -78.52 11.06 5.83
C LYS A 864 -78.76 11.48 4.38
N VAL A 865 -78.46 12.73 4.03
CA VAL A 865 -78.63 13.26 2.66
C VAL A 865 -77.40 12.91 1.82
N GLN A 866 -77.63 12.45 0.59
CA GLN A 866 -76.59 12.26 -0.42
C GLN A 866 -76.38 13.57 -1.18
N TRP A 867 -75.34 14.30 -0.83
CA TRP A 867 -75.01 15.57 -1.46
C TRP A 867 -74.21 15.36 -2.73
N GLN A 868 -74.51 16.13 -3.78
CA GLN A 868 -73.71 16.06 -5.00
C GLN A 868 -72.38 16.80 -4.86
N THR A 869 -72.44 17.93 -4.15
CA THR A 869 -71.27 18.74 -3.81
C THR A 869 -71.38 19.19 -2.34
N ILE A 870 -70.29 19.10 -1.60
CA ILE A 870 -70.16 19.69 -0.27
C ILE A 870 -69.02 20.69 -0.31
N VAL A 871 -69.27 21.93 0.11
CA VAL A 871 -68.25 22.97 0.28
C VAL A 871 -68.12 23.29 1.75
N LEU A 872 -66.91 23.19 2.29
CA LEU A 872 -66.56 23.69 3.61
C LEU A 872 -65.73 24.96 3.44
N ASP A 873 -66.32 26.10 3.77
CA ASP A 873 -65.67 27.41 3.67
C ASP A 873 -65.02 27.81 5.00
N GLU A 874 -63.85 28.45 4.94
CA GLU A 874 -62.95 28.62 6.08
C GLU A 874 -62.70 27.28 6.80
N ALA A 875 -62.26 26.29 6.00
CA ALA A 875 -62.09 24.89 6.39
C ALA A 875 -61.19 24.65 7.61
N GLN A 876 -60.33 25.60 7.99
CA GLN A 876 -59.59 25.57 9.26
C GLN A 876 -60.51 25.40 10.48
N SER A 877 -61.81 25.73 10.33
CA SER A 877 -62.87 25.45 11.29
C SER A 877 -62.98 23.99 11.71
N ILE A 878 -62.53 23.03 10.89
CA ILE A 878 -62.52 21.59 11.19
C ILE A 878 -61.10 21.03 11.35
N LYS A 879 -60.07 21.85 11.58
CA LYS A 879 -58.67 21.37 11.63
C LYS A 879 -58.37 20.32 12.72
N ASN A 880 -59.11 20.34 13.83
CA ASN A 880 -58.93 19.40 14.93
C ASN A 880 -59.96 18.25 14.87
N PHE A 881 -59.45 17.03 14.62
CA PHE A 881 -60.24 15.80 14.46
C PHE A 881 -61.12 15.46 15.67
N ALA A 882 -60.71 15.85 16.90
CA ALA A 882 -61.41 15.51 18.14
C ALA A 882 -62.66 16.36 18.37
N THR A 883 -62.86 17.45 17.62
CA THR A 883 -63.99 18.35 17.81
C THR A 883 -65.28 17.73 17.28
N LYS A 884 -66.41 17.96 17.99
CA LYS A 884 -67.75 17.53 17.53
C LYS A 884 -68.07 18.02 16.11
N ARG A 885 -67.65 19.24 15.78
CA ARG A 885 -67.81 19.83 14.45
C ARG A 885 -67.06 19.03 13.37
N SER A 886 -65.80 18.67 13.61
CA SER A 886 -65.03 17.83 12.68
C SER A 886 -65.67 16.46 12.53
N GLN A 887 -66.05 15.81 13.64
CA GLN A 887 -66.71 14.50 13.60
C GLN A 887 -68.01 14.54 12.79
N ALA A 888 -68.83 15.58 12.99
CA ALA A 888 -70.05 15.79 12.20
C ALA A 888 -69.76 15.98 10.71
N ALA A 889 -68.76 16.80 10.36
CA ALA A 889 -68.37 17.01 8.96
C ALA A 889 -67.88 15.72 8.29
N MET A 890 -67.12 14.86 9.00
CA MET A 890 -66.62 13.59 8.47
C MET A 890 -67.73 12.60 8.07
N ASN A 891 -68.90 12.69 8.71
CA ASN A 891 -70.02 11.80 8.43
C ASN A 891 -70.86 12.22 7.21
N LEU A 892 -70.64 13.42 6.67
CA LEU A 892 -71.38 13.91 5.51
C LEU A 892 -71.04 13.10 4.24
N GLN A 893 -72.10 12.72 3.51
CA GLN A 893 -72.01 11.93 2.29
C GLN A 893 -72.05 12.87 1.08
N GLY A 894 -70.95 12.96 0.33
CA GLY A 894 -70.79 13.90 -0.78
C GLY A 894 -70.08 13.28 -1.98
N GLY A 895 -70.63 13.47 -3.18
CA GLY A 895 -70.01 13.01 -4.44
C GLY A 895 -68.74 13.79 -4.81
N PHE A 896 -68.69 15.09 -4.51
CA PHE A 896 -67.49 15.93 -4.58
C PHE A 896 -67.41 16.80 -3.32
N LYS A 897 -66.23 16.89 -2.72
CA LYS A 897 -65.98 17.66 -1.49
C LYS A 897 -64.93 18.72 -1.73
N LEU A 898 -65.27 19.97 -1.49
CA LEU A 898 -64.40 21.12 -1.67
C LEU A 898 -64.13 21.79 -0.31
N LEU A 899 -62.87 22.02 0.00
CA LEU A 899 -62.45 22.93 1.07
C LEU A 899 -62.05 24.26 0.44
N THR A 900 -62.52 25.37 1.01
CA THR A 900 -61.99 26.70 0.72
C THR A 900 -61.38 27.27 2.00
N THR A 901 -60.11 27.67 1.94
CA THR A 901 -59.40 28.26 3.10
C THR A 901 -58.25 29.14 2.61
N GLY A 902 -57.89 30.19 3.35
CA GLY A 902 -56.65 30.93 3.07
C GLY A 902 -55.42 30.32 3.75
N THR A 903 -55.61 29.46 4.76
CA THR A 903 -54.56 28.94 5.63
C THR A 903 -54.84 27.47 5.97
N PRO A 904 -54.52 26.52 5.06
CA PRO A 904 -54.81 25.11 5.27
C PRO A 904 -53.97 24.47 6.40
N ILE A 905 -52.88 25.12 6.82
CA ILE A 905 -52.02 24.72 7.94
C ILE A 905 -51.72 25.98 8.76
N GLU A 906 -51.94 25.93 10.06
CA GLU A 906 -51.63 27.03 10.98
C GLU A 906 -50.52 26.64 11.96
N ASN A 907 -50.64 25.49 12.64
CA ASN A 907 -49.76 25.15 13.77
C ASN A 907 -48.95 23.88 13.55
N HIS A 908 -49.60 22.79 13.11
CA HIS A 908 -48.98 21.47 13.00
C HIS A 908 -49.60 20.68 11.84
N LEU A 909 -48.84 19.76 11.26
CA LEU A 909 -49.19 18.96 10.09
C LEU A 909 -50.43 18.07 10.31
N GLY A 910 -50.74 17.72 11.55
CA GLY A 910 -51.99 17.02 11.89
C GLY A 910 -53.26 17.79 11.48
N GLU A 911 -53.22 19.12 11.35
CA GLU A 911 -54.33 19.93 10.83
C GLU A 911 -54.61 19.60 9.36
N LEU A 912 -53.55 19.50 8.54
CA LEU A 912 -53.61 19.10 7.14
C LEU A 912 -54.20 17.70 6.98
N TRP A 913 -53.74 16.76 7.82
CA TRP A 913 -54.23 15.37 7.79
C TRP A 913 -55.74 15.32 7.93
N ASN A 914 -56.29 16.08 8.88
CA ASN A 914 -57.73 16.07 9.11
C ASN A 914 -58.51 16.71 7.96
N LEU A 915 -58.02 17.81 7.37
CA LEU A 915 -58.63 18.40 6.18
C LEU A 915 -58.67 17.40 5.01
N PHE A 916 -57.54 16.75 4.72
CA PHE A 916 -57.44 15.79 3.61
C PHE A 916 -58.22 14.50 3.88
N ARG A 917 -58.38 14.09 5.14
CA ARG A 917 -59.28 12.99 5.51
C ARG A 917 -60.73 13.27 5.13
N PHE A 918 -61.19 14.52 5.21
CA PHE A 918 -62.56 14.87 4.81
C PHE A 918 -62.75 14.76 3.29
N ILE A 919 -61.85 15.36 2.51
CA ILE A 919 -61.97 15.42 1.04
C ILE A 919 -61.57 14.13 0.33
N ASN A 920 -60.56 13.42 0.84
CA ASN A 920 -60.00 12.21 0.24
C ASN A 920 -59.65 11.18 1.34
N PRO A 921 -60.67 10.49 1.91
CA PRO A 921 -60.47 9.53 2.99
C PRO A 921 -59.46 8.46 2.62
N GLY A 922 -58.45 8.26 3.47
CA GLY A 922 -57.39 7.27 3.26
C GLY A 922 -56.16 7.79 2.53
N LEU A 923 -56.20 8.92 1.82
CA LEU A 923 -55.04 9.42 1.07
C LEU A 923 -53.76 9.53 1.90
N LEU A 924 -53.88 10.03 3.13
CA LEU A 924 -52.75 10.24 4.06
C LEU A 924 -52.66 9.16 5.14
N GLY A 925 -53.37 8.04 4.96
CA GLY A 925 -53.32 6.92 5.90
C GLY A 925 -54.02 7.16 7.23
N SER A 926 -53.67 6.33 8.23
CA SER A 926 -54.12 6.54 9.62
C SER A 926 -53.41 7.73 10.27
N LEU A 927 -53.96 8.28 11.34
CA LEU A 927 -53.30 9.38 12.07
C LEU A 927 -51.94 8.94 12.63
N ASP A 928 -51.87 7.71 13.17
CA ASP A 928 -50.63 7.17 13.73
C ASP A 928 -49.54 7.01 12.67
N THR A 929 -49.88 6.46 11.50
CA THR A 929 -48.93 6.29 10.39
C THR A 929 -48.53 7.62 9.77
N PHE A 930 -49.44 8.58 9.69
CA PHE A 930 -49.14 9.94 9.25
C PHE A 930 -48.17 10.64 10.22
N ASN A 931 -48.38 10.49 11.53
CA ASN A 931 -47.49 11.07 12.54
C ASN A 931 -46.10 10.44 12.47
N GLU A 932 -46.02 9.11 12.40
CA GLU A 932 -44.75 8.38 12.30
C GLU A 932 -43.97 8.73 11.03
N ARG A 933 -44.65 8.84 9.88
CA ARG A 933 -44.00 9.08 8.58
C ARG A 933 -43.70 10.53 8.28
N PHE A 934 -44.55 11.46 8.71
CA PHE A 934 -44.50 12.86 8.28
C PHE A 934 -44.47 13.85 9.44
N ALA A 935 -45.43 13.80 10.38
CA ALA A 935 -45.51 14.85 11.40
C ALA A 935 -44.28 14.87 12.31
N THR A 936 -43.93 13.74 12.94
CA THR A 936 -42.79 13.65 13.87
C THR A 936 -41.42 13.83 13.22
N PRO A 937 -41.17 13.38 11.98
CA PRO A 937 -39.89 13.67 11.31
C PRO A 937 -39.71 15.13 10.85
N ILE A 938 -40.80 15.87 10.63
CA ILE A 938 -40.77 17.25 10.10
C ILE A 938 -40.86 18.30 11.22
N GLU A 939 -41.71 18.07 12.23
CA GLU A 939 -41.88 18.91 13.43
C GLU A 939 -40.83 18.62 14.49
#